data_AF-A0AAJ0TBA1-F1
#
_entry.id   AF-A0AAJ0TBA1-F1
#
_cell.length_a   1.000
_cell.length_b   1.000
_cell.length_c   1.000
_cell.angle_alpha   90.00
_cell.angle_beta   90.00
_cell.angle_gamma   90.00
#
_symmetry.space_group_name_H-M   'P 1'
#
loop_
_entity.id
_entity.type
_entity.pdbx_description
1 polymer ?
#
loop_
_entity_poly.entity_id
_entity_poly.type
_entity_poly.pdbx_seq_one_letter_code
_entity_poly.pdbx_strand_id
1 'polypeptide(L)'
;MDAVNRLEDFLRDKYYTELAKSSMEEQAAVIDFSDLNRSDPLLADQLLEMPEIILKNLNEAAHNILDEKTNVRIKNLPASREIRIRNLRSKHIGKLMQIDTIIRAASEVKPQIYEAIYQCPTCSTNIVMPQETNLLQKPWMCECGYRGDFTLIEKKMYDIRWLVGVEPFELTTGERPGEISILLKEDLTTPRMQKKTDPGNKIKVVGILKELPKRIKGKLSTKMDTYVDAVNVLPSEIEFEELDISEEDERRIKEFAGDPGIYEKLKESIAPGIYGFDEIKEALVFQLFGGVSHKLPDNTRIRGNIHILITGDPGCLVGDERIVLGNGAISKMQDIGKEHLQKIDVSILTGEGGKKRDKASVFHIYKKQPVIEVITESGKSIKGTYNHPLMCISNDNGRLVRKWSRLDEMKIGDKLAVVTGIPCTITKHLETGFTSAARKYGPKFKGKLPEYLDENLAALMGYVLGDGWVDKYEVGFVVAEPEIDILDKLVNISETLFLIKQSIKTRKLKDSITDGRLIKRKIPLVYATINSKDIAYNLNFLRTKRVPELILRSGNKVAASFLKWLYEADGSVFDKGRGNRSINLKSSKIELLRDVQILLLRFAIHSRVVGDNLMIRRGESMLKFAKHIGFVSEKKRTKLAQLAKSAEGFKHFKSQRTEKIVKIIKHPPEDVYDIEVPRSHRFIANGVISHNTGKSVLLKLVSSVVPRGRYVSGSGVSGAGLTATVVKNEAIGGWVLEAGALILCNKGLIAIDEFDKMSLDDQIAMHEATSIETVSIAKASIVATLPAQTAVLAAANPKFGRFDIARSIVEQIDIPETLLSRFDLKFALMDKPDKTVDEKLAEHIIISRRQPERIEPIISTGLLRKYIAYAKQINSLELTDEAAQLLKNFYVDMRNRYSASETSVVSITLRQYEALLRLAEASAKIRLGDKILIEDANRAIRLVKFSLTQLGYDIETGQIDIDKLESGITASRRKKISGIIDIIATLGKETGKEVAIEDVMAEAESQGITNAEDIIEELKRQGTIFEPRAGFVRKL
;
A
#
# COMPACT_ATOMS: atom_id res chain seq x y z
N MET A 1 -59.03 -17.72 13.03
CA MET A 1 -59.21 -19.16 12.76
C MET A 1 -58.79 -19.50 11.33
N ASP A 2 -59.24 -18.77 10.30
CA ASP A 2 -58.87 -19.05 8.90
C ASP A 2 -57.37 -19.07 8.57
N ALA A 3 -56.55 -18.22 9.21
CA ALA A 3 -55.11 -18.18 8.95
C ALA A 3 -54.34 -19.33 9.63
N VAL A 4 -54.77 -19.78 10.81
CA VAL A 4 -54.12 -20.88 11.55
C VAL A 4 -54.36 -22.20 10.82
N ASN A 5 -55.61 -22.46 10.42
CA ASN A 5 -55.96 -23.69 9.70
C ASN A 5 -55.20 -23.83 8.37
N ARG A 6 -55.07 -22.74 7.60
CA ARG A 6 -54.28 -22.74 6.34
C ARG A 6 -52.79 -23.01 6.58
N LEU A 7 -52.24 -22.49 7.68
CA LEU A 7 -50.86 -22.77 8.08
C LEU A 7 -50.70 -24.21 8.56
N GLU A 8 -51.68 -24.75 9.28
CA GLU A 8 -51.69 -26.16 9.68
C GLU A 8 -51.71 -27.10 8.47
N ASP A 9 -52.54 -26.83 7.46
CA ASP A 9 -52.60 -27.59 6.21
C ASP A 9 -51.25 -27.55 5.49
N PHE A 10 -50.64 -26.37 5.36
CA PHE A 10 -49.32 -26.19 4.77
C PHE A 10 -48.21 -26.97 5.50
N LEU A 11 -48.21 -26.92 6.84
CA LEU A 11 -47.23 -27.61 7.67
C LEU A 11 -47.40 -29.13 7.59
N ARG A 12 -48.64 -29.63 7.55
CA ARG A 12 -48.95 -31.06 7.39
C ARG A 12 -48.52 -31.60 6.03
N ASP A 13 -48.76 -30.86 4.95
CA ASP A 13 -48.50 -31.34 3.60
C ASP A 13 -47.01 -31.41 3.24
N LYS A 14 -46.21 -30.44 3.67
CA LYS A 14 -44.80 -30.32 3.24
C LYS A 14 -43.76 -30.55 4.34
N TYR A 15 -44.07 -30.21 5.59
CA TYR A 15 -43.07 -30.08 6.65
C TYR A 15 -43.28 -31.02 7.85
N TYR A 16 -44.26 -31.94 7.78
CA TYR A 16 -44.57 -32.86 8.89
C TYR A 16 -43.36 -33.69 9.34
N THR A 17 -42.55 -34.19 8.39
CA THR A 17 -41.33 -34.95 8.71
C THR A 17 -40.23 -34.10 9.34
N GLU A 18 -40.12 -32.82 8.98
CA GLU A 18 -39.15 -31.90 9.58
C GLU A 18 -39.59 -31.47 10.97
N LEU A 19 -40.89 -31.23 11.15
CA LEU A 19 -41.52 -30.97 12.44
C LEU A 19 -41.30 -32.12 13.42
N ALA A 20 -41.56 -33.36 13.00
CA ALA A 20 -41.33 -34.55 13.82
C ALA A 20 -39.86 -34.74 14.23
N LYS A 21 -38.90 -34.50 13.31
CA LYS A 21 -37.46 -34.52 13.62
C LYS A 21 -37.07 -33.40 14.60
N SER A 22 -37.66 -32.22 14.44
CA SER A 22 -37.35 -31.05 15.27
C SER A 22 -37.79 -31.23 16.72
N SER A 23 -38.92 -31.91 16.96
CA SER A 23 -39.40 -32.27 18.31
C SER A 23 -38.45 -33.29 18.98
N MET A 24 -37.99 -34.32 18.25
CA MET A 24 -37.05 -35.32 18.79
C MET A 24 -35.69 -34.75 19.19
N GLU A 25 -35.22 -33.69 18.52
CA GLU A 25 -33.89 -33.10 18.75
C GLU A 25 -33.91 -31.77 19.53
N GLU A 26 -35.06 -31.36 20.07
CA GLU A 26 -35.28 -30.03 20.70
C GLU A 26 -34.82 -28.87 19.80
N GLN A 27 -35.04 -28.99 18.49
CA GLN A 27 -34.65 -28.01 17.49
C GLN A 27 -35.87 -27.26 16.95
N ALA A 28 -35.61 -26.09 16.38
CA ALA A 28 -36.63 -25.34 15.68
C ALA A 28 -36.78 -25.81 14.23
N ALA A 29 -38.02 -25.95 13.76
CA ALA A 29 -38.31 -26.29 12.37
C ALA A 29 -38.02 -25.08 11.47
N VAL A 30 -37.23 -25.28 10.41
CA VAL A 30 -36.83 -24.20 9.49
C VAL A 30 -37.62 -24.31 8.19
N ILE A 31 -38.46 -23.32 7.92
CA ILE A 31 -39.33 -23.26 6.74
C ILE A 31 -38.74 -22.30 5.71
N ASP A 32 -38.78 -22.68 4.43
CA ASP A 32 -38.41 -21.80 3.32
C ASP A 32 -39.60 -20.88 2.97
N PHE A 33 -39.35 -19.57 2.93
CA PHE A 33 -40.35 -18.58 2.54
C PHE A 33 -40.85 -18.81 1.10
N SER A 34 -40.01 -19.36 0.22
CA SER A 34 -40.37 -19.66 -1.17
C SER A 34 -41.48 -20.70 -1.26
N ASP A 35 -41.48 -21.67 -0.33
CA ASP A 35 -42.51 -22.71 -0.28
C ASP A 35 -43.83 -22.16 0.25
N LEU A 36 -43.78 -21.27 1.25
CA LEU A 36 -44.96 -20.55 1.72
C LEU A 36 -45.57 -19.70 0.60
N ASN A 37 -44.74 -18.94 -0.12
CA ASN A 37 -45.18 -18.09 -1.23
C ASN A 37 -45.79 -18.89 -2.40
N ARG A 38 -45.31 -20.12 -2.66
CA ARG A 38 -45.93 -21.01 -3.67
C ARG A 38 -47.29 -21.53 -3.23
N SER A 39 -47.48 -21.79 -1.93
CA SER A 39 -48.72 -22.32 -1.39
C SER A 39 -49.80 -21.24 -1.19
N ASP A 40 -49.45 -20.14 -0.54
CA ASP A 40 -50.35 -19.02 -0.24
C ASP A 40 -49.58 -17.69 -0.29
N PRO A 41 -49.63 -16.96 -1.43
CA PRO A 41 -49.00 -15.66 -1.57
C PRO A 41 -49.52 -14.60 -0.60
N LEU A 42 -50.80 -14.67 -0.20
CA LEU A 42 -51.40 -13.68 0.69
C LEU A 42 -50.83 -13.81 2.11
N LEU A 43 -50.69 -15.03 2.61
CA LEU A 43 -50.03 -15.29 3.89
C LEU A 43 -48.55 -14.90 3.86
N ALA A 44 -47.86 -15.15 2.74
CA ALA A 44 -46.46 -14.76 2.55
C ALA A 44 -46.27 -13.23 2.59
N ASP A 45 -47.14 -12.45 1.93
CA ASP A 45 -47.09 -10.98 1.98
C ASP A 45 -47.41 -10.45 3.38
N GLN A 46 -48.41 -11.02 4.05
CA GLN A 46 -48.75 -10.65 5.43
C GLN A 46 -47.60 -10.93 6.39
N LEU A 47 -46.84 -12.01 6.18
CA LEU A 47 -45.67 -12.34 7.01
C LEU A 47 -44.57 -11.27 6.88
N LEU A 48 -44.42 -10.65 5.71
CA LEU A 48 -43.43 -9.60 5.49
C LEU A 48 -43.81 -8.26 6.14
N GLU A 49 -45.11 -7.96 6.19
CA GLU A 49 -45.67 -6.71 6.72
C GLU A 49 -46.02 -6.78 8.21
N MET A 50 -46.57 -7.90 8.68
CA MET A 50 -47.00 -8.14 10.07
C MET A 50 -46.47 -9.48 10.61
N PRO A 51 -45.14 -9.62 10.76
CA PRO A 51 -44.52 -10.89 11.14
C PRO A 51 -44.89 -11.40 12.53
N GLU A 52 -45.14 -10.52 13.51
CA GLU A 52 -45.36 -10.95 14.90
C GLU A 52 -46.61 -11.82 15.06
N ILE A 53 -47.70 -11.44 14.40
CA ILE A 53 -48.97 -12.17 14.46
C ILE A 53 -48.83 -13.52 13.74
N ILE A 54 -48.21 -13.52 12.55
CA ILE A 54 -48.10 -14.75 11.76
C ILE A 54 -47.09 -15.73 12.35
N LEU A 55 -45.97 -15.26 12.90
CA LEU A 55 -45.02 -16.13 13.61
C LEU A 55 -45.64 -16.76 14.86
N LYS A 56 -46.48 -16.00 15.58
CA LYS A 56 -47.24 -16.56 16.70
C LYS A 56 -48.22 -17.63 16.23
N ASN A 57 -48.98 -17.35 15.17
CA ASN A 57 -49.90 -18.32 14.57
C ASN A 57 -49.18 -19.56 14.01
N LEU A 58 -47.97 -19.41 13.46
CA LEU A 58 -47.13 -20.52 12.98
C LEU A 58 -46.68 -21.42 14.13
N ASN A 59 -46.25 -20.84 15.24
CA ASN A 59 -45.87 -21.61 16.43
C ASN A 59 -47.09 -22.30 17.06
N GLU A 60 -48.25 -21.65 17.09
CA GLU A 60 -49.51 -22.25 17.54
C GLU A 60 -49.95 -23.41 16.62
N ALA A 61 -49.86 -23.24 15.30
CA ALA A 61 -50.15 -24.29 14.33
C ALA A 61 -49.21 -25.49 14.47
N ALA A 62 -47.90 -25.25 14.66
CA ALA A 62 -46.93 -26.31 14.91
C ALA A 62 -47.22 -27.05 16.22
N HIS A 63 -47.59 -26.31 17.28
CA HIS A 63 -47.98 -26.88 18.56
C HIS A 63 -49.22 -27.79 18.43
N ASN A 64 -50.25 -27.37 17.69
CA ASN A 64 -51.47 -28.16 17.46
C ASN A 64 -51.22 -29.45 16.65
N ILE A 65 -50.13 -29.52 15.86
CA ILE A 65 -49.80 -30.69 15.05
C ILE A 65 -49.04 -31.75 15.86
N LEU A 66 -48.15 -31.32 16.77
CA LEU A 66 -47.23 -32.19 17.51
C LEU A 66 -47.56 -32.34 19.00
N ASP A 67 -48.49 -31.54 19.55
CA ASP A 67 -48.80 -31.42 20.97
C ASP A 67 -47.59 -31.03 21.88
N GLU A 68 -46.50 -30.55 21.28
CA GLU A 68 -45.28 -30.11 21.97
C GLU A 68 -44.90 -28.66 21.58
N LYS A 69 -44.15 -27.96 22.44
CA LYS A 69 -43.75 -26.56 22.18
C LYS A 69 -42.66 -26.53 21.09
N THR A 70 -43.04 -26.34 19.83
CA THR A 70 -42.11 -26.30 18.70
C THR A 70 -41.96 -24.87 18.16
N ASN A 71 -40.73 -24.38 18.07
CA ASN A 71 -40.45 -23.08 17.47
C ASN A 71 -40.28 -23.22 15.95
N VAL A 72 -40.95 -22.35 15.20
CA VAL A 72 -40.86 -22.28 13.73
C VAL A 72 -40.00 -21.08 13.32
N ARG A 73 -39.06 -21.32 12.40
CA ARG A 73 -38.06 -20.36 11.92
C ARG A 73 -38.18 -20.24 10.42
N ILE A 74 -37.84 -19.07 9.87
CA ILE A 74 -38.03 -18.78 8.44
C ILE A 74 -36.68 -18.52 7.76
N LYS A 75 -36.49 -19.07 6.56
CA LYS A 75 -35.29 -18.92 5.72
C LYS A 75 -35.67 -18.41 4.31
N ASN A 76 -34.69 -17.82 3.61
CA ASN A 76 -34.77 -17.39 2.20
C ASN A 76 -35.83 -16.32 1.89
N LEU A 77 -35.70 -15.14 2.49
CA LEU A 77 -36.55 -14.01 2.11
C LEU A 77 -36.25 -13.51 0.68
N PRO A 78 -37.23 -12.89 0.00
CA PRO A 78 -37.02 -12.30 -1.32
C PRO A 78 -35.95 -11.20 -1.26
N ALA A 79 -35.17 -11.08 -2.34
CA ALA A 79 -34.05 -10.11 -2.44
C ALA A 79 -34.47 -8.64 -2.23
N SER A 80 -35.75 -8.30 -2.45
CA SER A 80 -36.31 -6.98 -2.14
C SER A 80 -36.27 -6.63 -0.65
N ARG A 81 -36.08 -7.63 0.21
CA ARG A 81 -36.07 -7.53 1.67
C ARG A 81 -34.68 -7.69 2.29
N GLU A 82 -33.66 -7.85 1.46
CA GLU A 82 -32.26 -7.78 1.86
C GLU A 82 -31.85 -6.31 1.96
N ILE A 83 -31.70 -5.81 3.19
CA ILE A 83 -31.47 -4.38 3.45
C ILE A 83 -30.11 -4.24 4.12
N ARG A 84 -29.30 -3.32 3.58
CA ARG A 84 -28.05 -2.90 4.21
C ARG A 84 -28.35 -2.21 5.54
N ILE A 85 -27.57 -2.49 6.58
CA ILE A 85 -27.74 -1.90 7.92
C ILE A 85 -27.85 -0.36 7.86
N ARG A 86 -27.06 0.29 7.01
CA ARG A 86 -27.10 1.75 6.84
C ARG A 86 -28.36 2.26 6.12
N ASN A 87 -28.99 1.43 5.31
CA ASN A 87 -30.23 1.76 4.61
C ASN A 87 -31.46 1.55 5.50
N LEU A 88 -31.29 1.15 6.76
CA LEU A 88 -32.37 1.12 7.73
C LEU A 88 -32.97 2.52 7.93
N ARG A 89 -34.30 2.57 7.90
CA ARG A 89 -35.14 3.77 7.94
C ARG A 89 -36.40 3.42 8.70
N SER A 90 -37.14 4.44 9.14
CA SER A 90 -38.41 4.30 9.85
C SER A 90 -39.45 3.43 9.12
N LYS A 91 -39.45 3.40 7.78
CA LYS A 91 -40.34 2.55 6.97
C LYS A 91 -40.11 1.03 7.14
N HIS A 92 -39.03 0.62 7.80
CA HIS A 92 -38.65 -0.79 8.01
C HIS A 92 -38.93 -1.26 9.45
N ILE A 93 -39.44 -0.39 10.33
CA ILE A 93 -39.79 -0.76 11.71
C ILE A 93 -41.03 -1.67 11.69
N GLY A 94 -41.03 -2.71 12.54
CA GLY A 94 -42.13 -3.68 12.67
C GLY A 94 -42.23 -4.70 11.52
N LYS A 95 -41.29 -4.66 10.58
CA LYS A 95 -41.31 -5.40 9.32
C LYS A 95 -40.24 -6.49 9.32
N LEU A 96 -40.52 -7.64 8.69
CA LEU A 96 -39.57 -8.75 8.60
C LEU A 96 -38.51 -8.45 7.55
N MET A 97 -37.23 -8.57 7.88
CA MET A 97 -36.14 -8.23 6.98
C MET A 97 -34.92 -9.13 7.16
N GLN A 98 -34.07 -9.14 6.13
CA GLN A 98 -32.82 -9.89 6.12
C GLN A 98 -31.63 -8.94 6.06
N ILE A 99 -30.67 -9.14 6.96
CA ILE A 99 -29.43 -8.36 7.07
C ILE A 99 -28.23 -9.28 6.99
N ASP A 100 -27.28 -8.94 6.13
CA ASP A 100 -25.95 -9.54 6.14
C ASP A 100 -25.03 -8.74 7.08
N THR A 101 -24.48 -9.41 8.09
CA THR A 101 -23.70 -8.76 9.13
C THR A 101 -22.55 -9.63 9.64
N ILE A 102 -21.44 -9.00 10.02
CA ILE A 102 -20.34 -9.63 10.76
C ILE A 102 -20.52 -9.32 12.23
N ILE A 103 -20.42 -10.33 13.09
CA ILE A 103 -20.55 -10.13 14.53
C ILE A 103 -19.26 -9.51 15.06
N ARG A 104 -19.33 -8.27 15.54
CA ARG A 104 -18.19 -7.58 16.15
C ARG A 104 -18.04 -7.96 17.62
N ALA A 105 -19.15 -8.17 18.30
CA ALA A 105 -19.24 -8.27 19.75
C ALA A 105 -20.46 -9.09 20.15
N ALA A 106 -20.36 -9.88 21.23
CA ALA A 106 -21.45 -10.70 21.76
C ALA A 106 -21.49 -10.62 23.29
N SER A 107 -22.69 -10.57 23.88
CA SER A 107 -22.89 -10.63 25.32
C SER A 107 -22.90 -12.08 25.84
N GLU A 108 -22.78 -12.23 27.16
CA GLU A 108 -23.16 -13.47 27.86
C GLU A 108 -24.67 -13.67 27.79
N VAL A 109 -25.09 -14.94 27.92
CA VAL A 109 -26.51 -15.32 27.98
C VAL A 109 -27.07 -14.94 29.35
N LYS A 110 -28.23 -14.27 29.35
CA LYS A 110 -28.91 -13.85 30.58
C LYS A 110 -30.37 -14.31 30.54
N PRO A 111 -30.95 -14.76 31.66
CA PRO A 111 -32.37 -15.08 31.72
C PRO A 111 -33.21 -13.80 31.73
N GLN A 112 -34.30 -13.77 30.96
CA GLN A 112 -35.29 -12.71 30.92
C GLN A 112 -36.68 -13.28 31.26
N ILE A 113 -37.40 -12.61 32.16
CA ILE A 113 -38.78 -12.96 32.52
C ILE A 113 -39.70 -12.56 31.36
N TYR A 114 -40.54 -13.48 30.91
CA TYR A 114 -41.54 -13.21 29.87
C TYR A 114 -42.97 -13.39 30.33
N GLU A 115 -43.20 -14.20 31.36
CA GLU A 115 -44.49 -14.36 32.02
C GLU A 115 -44.27 -14.35 33.53
N ALA A 116 -45.10 -13.56 34.22
CA ALA A 116 -45.15 -13.53 35.67
C ALA A 116 -46.54 -13.92 36.12
N ILE A 117 -46.64 -14.92 37.00
CA ILE A 117 -47.90 -15.38 37.59
C ILE A 117 -48.04 -14.73 38.96
N TYR A 118 -49.01 -13.85 39.06
CA TYR A 118 -49.36 -13.13 40.28
C TYR A 118 -50.59 -13.75 40.92
N GLN A 119 -50.60 -13.87 42.24
CA GLN A 119 -51.78 -14.29 42.98
C GLN A 119 -52.42 -13.10 43.68
N CYS A 120 -53.75 -13.02 43.61
CA CYS A 120 -54.49 -12.10 44.44
C CYS A 120 -54.52 -12.61 45.90
N PRO A 121 -54.10 -11.82 46.90
CA PRO A 121 -54.17 -12.21 48.30
C PRO A 121 -55.61 -12.42 48.82
N THR A 122 -56.62 -11.84 48.16
CA THR A 122 -58.01 -11.85 48.63
C THR A 122 -58.85 -12.97 48.03
N CYS A 123 -58.67 -13.28 46.74
CA CYS A 123 -59.46 -14.30 46.05
C CYS A 123 -58.63 -15.49 45.52
N SER A 124 -57.34 -15.51 45.82
CA SER A 124 -56.38 -16.56 45.40
C SER A 124 -56.32 -16.84 43.89
N THR A 125 -56.91 -15.97 43.06
CA THR A 125 -56.91 -16.11 41.61
C THR A 125 -55.51 -15.82 41.05
N ASN A 126 -55.06 -16.70 40.17
CA ASN A 126 -53.78 -16.58 39.48
C ASN A 126 -53.96 -15.72 38.23
N ILE A 127 -53.27 -14.58 38.20
CA ILE A 127 -53.22 -13.64 37.09
C ILE A 127 -51.91 -13.87 36.36
N VAL A 128 -51.99 -14.44 35.15
CA VAL A 128 -50.85 -14.57 34.26
C VAL A 128 -50.68 -13.25 33.52
N MET A 129 -49.54 -12.59 33.70
CA MET A 129 -49.21 -11.36 32.98
C MET A 129 -47.98 -11.55 32.09
N PRO A 130 -48.10 -11.33 30.76
CA PRO A 130 -46.94 -11.25 29.89
C PRO A 130 -46.11 -10.01 30.24
N GLN A 131 -44.80 -10.17 30.22
CA GLN A 131 -43.80 -9.16 30.62
C GLN A 131 -43.05 -8.70 29.37
N GLU A 132 -43.62 -7.73 28.65
CA GLU A 132 -43.01 -7.22 27.40
C GLU A 132 -42.01 -6.07 27.64
N THR A 133 -41.98 -5.51 28.86
CA THR A 133 -41.13 -4.38 29.21
C THR A 133 -39.98 -4.77 30.14
N ASN A 134 -38.87 -4.02 30.09
CA ASN A 134 -37.72 -4.20 30.98
C ASN A 134 -38.05 -3.99 32.48
N LEU A 135 -39.20 -3.41 32.79
CA LEU A 135 -39.70 -3.29 34.16
C LEU A 135 -40.77 -4.35 34.39
N LEU A 136 -40.67 -5.03 35.53
CA LEU A 136 -41.67 -6.01 35.95
C LEU A 136 -43.01 -5.30 36.19
N GLN A 137 -44.00 -5.61 35.36
CA GLN A 137 -45.35 -5.08 35.47
C GLN A 137 -46.17 -5.96 36.40
N LYS A 138 -46.78 -5.34 37.41
CA LYS A 138 -47.74 -5.99 38.30
C LYS A 138 -49.18 -5.67 37.86
N PRO A 139 -50.15 -6.55 38.14
CA PRO A 139 -51.55 -6.28 37.86
C PRO A 139 -52.00 -5.03 38.61
N TRP A 140 -52.78 -4.17 37.96
CA TRP A 140 -53.31 -2.98 38.63
C TRP A 140 -54.54 -3.30 39.49
N MET A 141 -55.29 -4.33 39.10
CA MET A 141 -56.53 -4.73 39.75
C MET A 141 -56.84 -6.19 39.44
N CYS A 142 -57.39 -6.90 40.44
CA CYS A 142 -57.94 -8.24 40.27
C CYS A 142 -59.41 -8.16 39.86
N GLU A 143 -59.94 -9.20 39.22
CA GLU A 143 -61.37 -9.30 38.90
C GLU A 143 -62.28 -9.19 40.15
N CYS A 144 -61.79 -9.57 41.33
CA CYS A 144 -62.50 -9.40 42.60
C CYS A 144 -62.48 -7.95 43.17
N GLY A 145 -61.85 -7.01 42.47
CA GLY A 145 -61.75 -5.60 42.88
C GLY A 145 -60.55 -5.23 43.76
N TYR A 146 -59.66 -6.18 44.09
CA TYR A 146 -58.45 -5.92 44.87
C TYR A 146 -57.43 -5.08 44.07
N ARG A 147 -56.92 -3.99 44.66
CA ARG A 147 -55.97 -3.02 44.05
C ARG A 147 -54.65 -2.89 44.83
N GLY A 148 -54.31 -3.87 45.66
CA GLY A 148 -53.10 -3.86 46.49
C GLY A 148 -51.90 -4.55 45.83
N ASP A 149 -50.94 -4.98 46.65
CA ASP A 149 -49.77 -5.70 46.18
C ASP A 149 -50.09 -7.17 45.94
N PHE A 150 -49.90 -7.60 44.70
CA PHE A 150 -50.05 -8.99 44.29
C PHE A 150 -48.81 -9.80 44.66
N THR A 151 -49.00 -11.02 45.16
CA THR A 151 -47.88 -11.93 45.46
C THR A 151 -47.42 -12.59 44.17
N LEU A 152 -46.12 -12.50 43.89
CA LEU A 152 -45.54 -13.14 42.71
C LEU A 152 -45.24 -14.61 43.06
N ILE A 153 -45.97 -15.55 42.44
CA ILE A 153 -45.74 -16.99 42.65
C ILE A 153 -44.60 -17.46 41.76
N GLU A 154 -44.77 -17.29 40.45
CA GLU A 154 -43.94 -17.95 39.46
C GLU A 154 -43.47 -16.96 38.41
N LYS A 155 -42.23 -17.15 37.97
CA LYS A 155 -41.61 -16.40 36.87
C LYS A 155 -41.20 -17.41 35.82
N LYS A 156 -41.82 -17.36 34.65
CA LYS A 156 -41.30 -18.07 33.50
C LYS A 156 -40.25 -17.19 32.81
N MET A 157 -39.11 -17.79 32.54
CA MET A 157 -37.96 -17.12 31.95
C MET A 157 -37.54 -17.81 30.66
N TYR A 158 -36.98 -17.05 29.73
CA TYR A 158 -36.21 -17.57 28.61
C TYR A 158 -34.85 -16.91 28.56
N ASP A 159 -33.90 -17.56 27.91
CA ASP A 159 -32.55 -17.05 27.74
C ASP A 159 -32.45 -16.03 26.59
N ILE A 160 -31.72 -14.94 26.84
CA ILE A 160 -31.41 -13.91 25.85
C ILE A 160 -29.92 -13.70 25.66
N ARG A 161 -29.53 -13.36 24.43
CA ARG A 161 -28.16 -12.95 24.08
C ARG A 161 -28.21 -11.73 23.16
N TRP A 162 -27.39 -10.71 23.44
CA TRP A 162 -27.23 -9.54 22.58
C TRP A 162 -25.98 -9.68 21.72
N LEU A 163 -26.09 -9.34 20.44
CA LEU A 163 -24.98 -9.28 19.49
C LEU A 163 -24.88 -7.86 18.90
N VAL A 164 -23.67 -7.48 18.53
CA VAL A 164 -23.41 -6.28 17.71
C VAL A 164 -22.98 -6.72 16.33
N GLY A 165 -23.83 -6.43 15.35
CA GLY A 165 -23.56 -6.66 13.94
C GLY A 165 -22.97 -5.43 13.25
N VAL A 166 -22.00 -5.63 12.36
CA VAL A 166 -21.38 -4.61 11.52
C VAL A 166 -21.48 -5.01 10.05
N GLU A 167 -21.67 -4.03 9.16
CA GLU A 167 -21.72 -4.28 7.71
C GLU A 167 -20.41 -4.89 7.17
N PRO A 168 -20.48 -5.87 6.26
CA PRO A 168 -19.31 -6.40 5.56
C PRO A 168 -18.61 -5.34 4.71
N PHE A 169 -17.26 -5.31 4.78
CA PHE A 169 -16.44 -4.30 4.09
C PHE A 169 -16.53 -4.35 2.56
N GLU A 170 -16.87 -5.50 1.99
CA GLU A 170 -17.05 -5.70 0.54
C GLU A 170 -18.05 -4.71 -0.07
N LEU A 171 -19.02 -4.25 0.74
CA LEU A 171 -20.08 -3.33 0.33
C LEU A 171 -19.74 -1.86 0.64
N THR A 172 -18.66 -1.58 1.37
CA THR A 172 -18.28 -0.24 1.85
C THR A 172 -17.12 0.33 1.03
N THR A 173 -17.37 1.40 0.27
CA THR A 173 -16.32 2.15 -0.44
C THR A 173 -16.15 3.55 0.15
N GLY A 174 -15.23 3.69 1.11
CA GLY A 174 -14.85 4.99 1.69
C GLY A 174 -15.79 5.53 2.77
N GLU A 175 -16.70 4.71 3.30
CA GLU A 175 -17.71 5.13 4.27
C GLU A 175 -17.60 4.33 5.58
N ARG A 176 -18.08 4.89 6.71
CA ARG A 176 -18.12 4.16 8.00
C ARG A 176 -19.19 3.04 7.91
N PRO A 177 -18.85 1.78 8.24
CA PRO A 177 -19.81 0.68 8.21
C PRO A 177 -20.93 0.91 9.24
N GLY A 178 -22.17 0.57 8.86
CA GLY A 178 -23.30 0.59 9.78
C GLY A 178 -23.16 -0.45 10.89
N GLU A 179 -23.65 -0.12 12.09
CA GLU A 179 -23.67 -1.01 13.26
C GLU A 179 -25.13 -1.17 13.73
N ILE A 180 -25.52 -2.39 14.12
CA ILE A 180 -26.87 -2.71 14.61
C ILE A 180 -26.81 -3.72 15.77
N SER A 181 -27.64 -3.53 16.78
CA SER A 181 -27.81 -4.50 17.87
C SER A 181 -28.81 -5.57 17.46
N ILE A 182 -28.48 -6.84 17.69
CA ILE A 182 -29.33 -8.00 17.38
C ILE A 182 -29.63 -8.74 18.69
N LEU A 183 -30.89 -9.08 18.92
CA LEU A 183 -31.35 -9.84 20.09
C LEU A 183 -31.68 -11.28 19.67
N LEU A 184 -31.08 -12.25 20.36
CA LEU A 184 -31.40 -13.67 20.25
C LEU A 184 -32.23 -14.11 21.46
N LYS A 185 -33.19 -15.03 21.25
CA LYS A 185 -34.06 -15.58 22.29
C LYS A 185 -34.11 -17.11 22.19
N GLU A 186 -34.37 -17.78 23.33
CA GLU A 186 -34.66 -19.22 23.43
C GLU A 186 -33.60 -20.12 22.73
N ASP A 187 -34.00 -20.96 21.79
CA ASP A 187 -33.21 -21.91 20.96
C ASP A 187 -32.00 -21.27 20.26
N LEU A 188 -32.09 -19.98 19.89
CA LEU A 188 -30.98 -19.26 19.25
C LEU A 188 -29.81 -18.98 20.23
N THR A 189 -30.01 -19.18 21.53
CA THR A 189 -28.98 -18.98 22.57
C THR A 189 -28.27 -20.27 23.00
N THR A 190 -28.61 -21.41 22.39
CA THR A 190 -28.00 -22.72 22.68
C THR A 190 -26.47 -22.72 22.47
N PRO A 191 -25.69 -23.55 23.20
CA PRO A 191 -24.23 -23.60 23.06
C PRO A 191 -23.74 -23.86 21.63
N ARG A 192 -24.51 -24.61 20.81
CA ARG A 192 -24.21 -24.83 19.39
C ARG A 192 -24.35 -23.55 18.58
N MET A 193 -25.45 -22.81 18.79
CA MET A 193 -25.68 -21.51 18.14
C MET A 193 -24.74 -20.43 18.66
N GLN A 194 -24.26 -20.54 19.91
CA GLN A 194 -23.28 -19.61 20.46
C GLN A 194 -21.98 -19.61 19.66
N LYS A 195 -21.44 -20.79 19.35
CA LYS A 195 -20.24 -20.93 18.50
C LYS A 195 -20.43 -20.31 17.11
N LYS A 196 -21.64 -20.44 16.55
CA LYS A 196 -21.99 -19.84 15.24
C LYS A 196 -22.16 -18.33 15.34
N THR A 197 -22.58 -17.82 16.49
CA THR A 197 -22.83 -16.40 16.75
C THR A 197 -21.70 -15.70 17.53
N ASP A 198 -20.53 -16.31 17.62
CA ASP A 198 -19.38 -15.71 18.28
C ASP A 198 -18.74 -14.59 17.42
N PRO A 199 -18.02 -13.66 18.07
CA PRO A 199 -17.37 -12.55 17.38
C PRO A 199 -16.45 -13.04 16.26
N GLY A 200 -16.61 -12.44 15.08
CA GLY A 200 -15.84 -12.73 13.88
C GLY A 200 -16.61 -13.45 12.78
N ASN A 201 -17.71 -14.13 13.11
CA ASN A 201 -18.52 -14.84 12.11
C ASN A 201 -19.45 -13.89 11.34
N LYS A 202 -19.60 -14.12 10.03
CA LYS A 202 -20.61 -13.49 9.18
C LYS A 202 -21.89 -14.31 9.21
N ILE A 203 -22.98 -13.66 9.61
CA ILE A 203 -24.31 -14.23 9.70
C ILE A 203 -25.28 -13.41 8.85
N LYS A 204 -26.24 -14.09 8.24
CA LYS A 204 -27.48 -13.51 7.73
C LYS A 204 -28.51 -13.59 8.84
N VAL A 205 -28.95 -12.44 9.32
CA VAL A 205 -30.00 -12.34 10.34
C VAL A 205 -31.31 -12.06 9.63
N VAL A 206 -32.26 -12.98 9.79
CA VAL A 206 -33.67 -12.73 9.50
C VAL A 206 -34.29 -12.23 10.79
N GLY A 207 -34.82 -11.01 10.79
CA GLY A 207 -35.35 -10.42 12.01
C GLY A 207 -36.27 -9.24 11.77
N ILE A 208 -36.91 -8.82 12.86
CA ILE A 208 -37.86 -7.72 12.89
C ILE A 208 -37.15 -6.51 13.48
N LEU A 209 -37.15 -5.38 12.76
CA LEU A 209 -36.56 -4.14 13.28
C LEU A 209 -37.50 -3.53 14.33
N LYS A 210 -37.00 -3.38 15.56
CA LYS A 210 -37.70 -2.81 16.72
C LYS A 210 -36.98 -1.58 17.25
N GLU A 211 -37.70 -0.76 18.02
CA GLU A 211 -37.18 0.44 18.65
C GLU A 211 -37.07 0.29 20.17
N LEU A 212 -36.02 0.87 20.74
CA LEU A 212 -35.76 0.97 22.17
C LEU A 212 -35.82 2.45 22.57
N PRO A 213 -36.74 2.83 23.49
CA PRO A 213 -36.84 4.20 23.95
C PRO A 213 -35.62 4.58 24.80
N LYS A 214 -34.88 5.61 24.40
CA LYS A 214 -33.70 6.08 25.13
C LYS A 214 -34.12 7.01 26.27
N ARG A 215 -33.68 6.73 27.50
CA ARG A 215 -33.90 7.63 28.65
C ARG A 215 -32.66 8.45 28.92
N ILE A 216 -32.79 9.77 28.95
CA ILE A 216 -31.73 10.71 29.34
C ILE A 216 -32.16 11.39 30.63
N LYS A 217 -31.39 11.22 31.71
CA LYS A 217 -31.70 11.76 33.06
C LYS A 217 -33.15 11.46 33.52
N GLY A 218 -33.61 10.23 33.28
CA GLY A 218 -34.96 9.77 33.68
C GLY A 218 -36.11 10.21 32.79
N LYS A 219 -35.89 11.08 31.78
CA LYS A 219 -36.91 11.48 30.79
C LYS A 219 -36.71 10.72 29.47
N LEU A 220 -37.82 10.40 28.80
CA LEU A 220 -37.82 9.78 27.47
C LEU A 220 -37.26 10.76 26.43
N SER A 221 -36.31 10.29 25.63
CA SER A 221 -35.78 11.03 24.48
C SER A 221 -36.69 10.84 23.27
N THR A 222 -36.75 11.85 22.41
CA THR A 222 -37.37 11.73 21.07
C THR A 222 -36.55 10.89 20.11
N LYS A 223 -35.27 10.64 20.43
CA LYS A 223 -34.41 9.72 19.68
C LYS A 223 -34.52 8.32 20.29
N MET A 224 -34.96 7.37 19.48
CA MET A 224 -35.00 5.96 19.84
C MET A 224 -33.81 5.23 19.20
N ASP A 225 -33.24 4.28 19.93
CA ASP A 225 -32.21 3.39 19.39
C ASP A 225 -32.92 2.21 18.73
N THR A 226 -32.44 1.71 17.59
CA THR A 226 -33.06 0.57 16.89
C THR A 226 -32.28 -0.72 17.12
N TYR A 227 -32.98 -1.84 17.23
CA TYR A 227 -32.39 -3.17 17.30
C TYR A 227 -33.18 -4.16 16.45
N VAL A 228 -32.58 -5.31 16.13
CA VAL A 228 -33.21 -6.37 15.35
C VAL A 228 -33.54 -7.53 16.28
N ASP A 229 -34.81 -7.87 16.39
CA ASP A 229 -35.28 -9.07 17.07
C ASP A 229 -35.12 -10.26 16.11
N ALA A 230 -34.16 -11.14 16.38
CA ALA A 230 -33.80 -12.20 15.45
C ALA A 230 -34.88 -13.28 15.43
N VAL A 231 -35.48 -13.48 14.27
CA VAL A 231 -36.38 -14.60 13.99
C VAL A 231 -35.58 -15.81 13.56
N ASN A 232 -34.51 -15.64 12.78
CA ASN A 232 -33.61 -16.73 12.41
C ASN A 232 -32.20 -16.18 12.17
N VAL A 233 -31.19 -16.99 12.49
CA VAL A 233 -29.80 -16.65 12.22
C VAL A 233 -29.20 -17.75 11.36
N LEU A 234 -28.89 -17.39 10.12
CA LEU A 234 -28.27 -18.27 9.15
C LEU A 234 -26.80 -17.87 9.06
N PRO A 235 -25.83 -18.77 9.31
CA PRO A 235 -24.44 -18.44 9.01
C PRO A 235 -24.31 -18.15 7.50
N SER A 236 -23.76 -16.99 7.16
CA SER A 236 -23.50 -16.61 5.75
C SER A 236 -22.14 -17.11 5.31
N GLU A 237 -21.18 -17.15 6.24
CA GLU A 237 -19.95 -17.91 6.08
C GLU A 237 -20.27 -19.35 6.45
N ILE A 238 -20.88 -20.00 5.46
CA ILE A 238 -20.51 -21.35 5.08
C ILE A 238 -19.02 -21.55 5.41
N GLU A 239 -18.73 -22.41 6.39
CA GLU A 239 -17.38 -22.93 6.55
C GLU A 239 -16.96 -23.50 5.19
N PHE A 240 -15.66 -23.56 4.84
CA PHE A 240 -15.20 -24.14 3.55
C PHE A 240 -15.86 -25.50 3.19
N GLU A 241 -16.42 -26.17 4.19
CA GLU A 241 -17.18 -27.43 4.18
C GLU A 241 -18.61 -27.35 3.58
N GLU A 242 -19.28 -26.19 3.48
CA GLU A 242 -20.69 -26.09 2.95
C GLU A 242 -20.82 -25.22 1.69
N LEU A 243 -19.73 -24.97 0.93
CA LEU A 243 -19.85 -24.23 -0.33
C LEU A 243 -20.64 -25.13 -1.30
N ASP A 244 -21.83 -24.71 -1.74
CA ASP A 244 -22.63 -25.44 -2.73
C ASP A 244 -21.84 -25.52 -4.05
N ILE A 245 -21.06 -26.58 -4.19
CA ILE A 245 -20.35 -26.90 -5.41
C ILE A 245 -21.38 -27.62 -6.28
N SER A 246 -21.81 -26.97 -7.35
CA SER A 246 -22.61 -27.63 -8.37
C SER A 246 -21.84 -28.86 -8.88
N GLU A 247 -22.55 -29.95 -9.20
CA GLU A 247 -21.95 -31.13 -9.83
C GLU A 247 -21.13 -30.78 -11.09
N GLU A 248 -21.49 -29.71 -11.80
CA GLU A 248 -20.72 -29.18 -12.94
C GLU A 248 -19.38 -28.58 -12.53
N ASP A 249 -19.35 -27.83 -11.42
CA ASP A 249 -18.14 -27.21 -10.89
C ASP A 249 -17.22 -28.26 -10.27
N GLU A 250 -17.77 -29.27 -9.59
CA GLU A 250 -17.00 -30.39 -9.04
C GLU A 250 -16.34 -31.19 -10.16
N ARG A 251 -17.07 -31.46 -11.25
CA ARG A 251 -16.51 -32.14 -12.43
C ARG A 251 -15.34 -31.35 -13.02
N ARG A 252 -15.50 -30.03 -13.19
CA ARG A 252 -14.42 -29.15 -13.66
C ARG A 252 -13.23 -29.15 -12.71
N ILE A 253 -13.47 -29.09 -11.41
CA ILE A 253 -12.41 -29.15 -10.39
C ILE A 253 -11.61 -30.45 -10.49
N LYS A 254 -12.29 -31.60 -10.63
CA LYS A 254 -11.63 -32.91 -10.79
C LYS A 254 -10.89 -33.02 -12.12
N GLU A 255 -11.44 -32.49 -13.21
CA GLU A 255 -10.75 -32.41 -14.51
C GLU A 255 -9.46 -31.58 -14.41
N PHE A 256 -9.52 -30.42 -13.73
CA PHE A 256 -8.33 -29.59 -13.50
C PHE A 256 -7.32 -30.27 -12.57
N ALA A 257 -7.75 -30.94 -11.52
CA ALA A 257 -6.86 -31.64 -10.58
C ALA A 257 -6.15 -32.85 -11.21
N GLY A 258 -6.79 -33.50 -12.20
CA GLY A 258 -6.20 -34.60 -12.97
C GLY A 258 -5.20 -34.17 -14.04
N ASP A 259 -5.07 -32.87 -14.32
CA ASP A 259 -4.18 -32.34 -15.35
C ASP A 259 -2.72 -32.27 -14.83
N PRO A 260 -1.74 -32.90 -15.50
CA PRO A 260 -0.32 -32.78 -15.15
C PRO A 260 0.20 -31.34 -15.10
N GLY A 261 -0.42 -30.42 -15.85
CA GLY A 261 -0.06 -28.99 -15.91
C GLY A 261 -0.77 -28.09 -14.88
N ILE A 262 -1.48 -28.64 -13.90
CA ILE A 262 -2.31 -27.86 -12.96
C ILE A 262 -1.52 -26.79 -12.20
N TYR A 263 -0.30 -27.08 -11.79
CA TYR A 263 0.55 -26.15 -11.05
C TYR A 263 0.93 -24.91 -11.90
N GLU A 264 1.17 -25.09 -13.20
CA GLU A 264 1.46 -23.98 -14.12
C GLU A 264 0.22 -23.11 -14.34
N LYS A 265 -0.93 -23.74 -14.58
CA LYS A 265 -2.21 -23.04 -14.73
C LYS A 265 -2.59 -22.24 -13.47
N LEU A 266 -2.36 -22.80 -12.29
CA LEU A 266 -2.60 -22.12 -11.01
C LEU A 266 -1.63 -20.93 -10.81
N LYS A 267 -0.34 -21.10 -11.14
CA LYS A 267 0.65 -20.01 -11.10
C LYS A 267 0.26 -18.83 -12.00
N GLU A 268 -0.18 -19.12 -13.21
CA GLU A 268 -0.61 -18.08 -14.17
C GLU A 268 -1.94 -17.43 -13.76
N SER A 269 -2.82 -18.15 -13.06
CA SER A 269 -4.15 -17.66 -12.68
C SER A 269 -4.17 -16.77 -11.42
N ILE A 270 -3.23 -16.91 -10.48
CA ILE A 270 -3.21 -16.07 -9.26
C ILE A 270 -2.92 -14.61 -9.58
N ALA A 271 -1.89 -14.34 -10.39
CA ALA A 271 -1.43 -12.99 -10.68
C ALA A 271 -1.06 -12.85 -12.17
N PRO A 272 -2.05 -12.84 -13.09
CA PRO A 272 -1.79 -12.87 -14.52
C PRO A 272 -1.11 -11.59 -15.03
N GLY A 273 -1.28 -10.47 -14.30
CA GLY A 273 -0.63 -9.19 -14.62
C GLY A 273 0.86 -9.09 -14.25
N ILE A 274 1.39 -10.02 -13.47
CA ILE A 274 2.80 -10.02 -13.03
C ILE A 274 3.53 -11.11 -13.81
N TYR A 275 4.61 -10.77 -14.52
CA TYR A 275 5.45 -11.74 -15.22
C TYR A 275 6.64 -12.15 -14.33
N GLY A 276 6.99 -13.44 -14.35
CA GLY A 276 8.06 -14.02 -13.53
C GLY A 276 7.63 -14.32 -12.09
N PHE A 277 8.64 -14.58 -11.24
CA PHE A 277 8.50 -15.02 -9.85
C PHE A 277 7.72 -16.33 -9.69
N ASP A 278 7.99 -17.31 -10.54
CA ASP A 278 7.20 -18.54 -10.61
C ASP A 278 7.26 -19.34 -9.31
N GLU A 279 8.41 -19.38 -8.63
CA GLU A 279 8.58 -20.04 -7.34
C GLU A 279 7.81 -19.34 -6.22
N ILE A 280 7.75 -18.01 -6.25
CA ILE A 280 7.00 -17.21 -5.26
C ILE A 280 5.51 -17.37 -5.51
N LYS A 281 5.07 -17.36 -6.77
CA LYS A 281 3.68 -17.64 -7.14
C LYS A 281 3.30 -19.06 -6.72
N GLU A 282 4.17 -20.05 -6.94
CA GLU A 282 3.95 -21.43 -6.50
C GLU A 282 3.78 -21.51 -4.98
N ALA A 283 4.66 -20.84 -4.23
CA ALA A 283 4.55 -20.77 -2.78
C ALA A 283 3.25 -20.09 -2.33
N LEU A 284 2.80 -19.04 -3.03
CA LEU A 284 1.50 -18.41 -2.79
C LEU A 284 0.35 -19.39 -3.07
N VAL A 285 0.40 -20.18 -4.16
CA VAL A 285 -0.58 -21.25 -4.39
C VAL A 285 -0.60 -22.19 -3.18
N PHE A 286 0.55 -22.67 -2.72
CA PHE A 286 0.62 -23.63 -1.61
C PHE A 286 0.06 -23.02 -0.31
N GLN A 287 0.30 -21.73 -0.08
CA GLN A 287 -0.29 -21.00 1.04
C GLN A 287 -1.81 -20.89 0.96
N LEU A 288 -2.40 -20.74 -0.23
CA LEU A 288 -3.86 -20.67 -0.41
C LEU A 288 -4.55 -21.99 -0.06
N PHE A 289 -3.98 -23.12 -0.49
CA PHE A 289 -4.51 -24.46 -0.22
C PHE A 289 -4.22 -24.91 1.22
N GLY A 290 -3.04 -24.60 1.76
CA GLY A 290 -2.62 -24.93 3.12
C GLY A 290 -2.37 -26.43 3.35
N GLY A 291 -1.73 -26.79 4.46
CA GLY A 291 -1.55 -28.18 4.90
C GLY A 291 -2.75 -28.73 5.68
N VAL A 292 -2.57 -29.87 6.34
CA VAL A 292 -3.57 -30.49 7.22
C VAL A 292 -3.29 -30.08 8.67
N SER A 293 -4.33 -29.68 9.39
CA SER A 293 -4.22 -29.42 10.83
C SER A 293 -4.42 -30.70 11.62
N HIS A 294 -3.37 -31.19 12.26
CA HIS A 294 -3.41 -32.42 13.05
C HIS A 294 -3.78 -32.14 14.51
N LYS A 295 -4.66 -32.97 15.08
CA LYS A 295 -4.91 -33.03 16.53
C LYS A 295 -4.23 -34.28 17.06
N LEU A 296 -3.25 -34.10 17.93
CA LEU A 296 -2.62 -35.22 18.63
C LEU A 296 -3.57 -35.76 19.71
N PRO A 297 -3.36 -37.01 20.16
CA PRO A 297 -4.12 -37.62 21.26
C PRO A 297 -4.10 -36.77 22.55
N ASP A 298 -3.04 -36.00 22.76
CA ASP A 298 -2.83 -35.12 23.92
C ASP A 298 -3.58 -33.78 23.82
N ASN A 299 -4.54 -33.64 22.88
CA ASN A 299 -5.26 -32.40 22.55
C ASN A 299 -4.39 -31.23 22.05
N THR A 300 -3.09 -31.45 21.85
CA THR A 300 -2.21 -30.49 21.21
C THR A 300 -2.52 -30.41 19.71
N ARG A 301 -2.57 -29.19 19.18
CA ARG A 301 -2.83 -28.93 17.76
C ARG A 301 -1.52 -28.60 17.06
N ILE A 302 -1.32 -29.24 15.92
CA ILE A 302 -0.26 -28.88 14.98
C ILE A 302 -0.89 -28.03 13.88
N ARG A 303 -0.33 -26.83 13.66
CA ARG A 303 -0.80 -25.91 12.61
C ARG A 303 -0.61 -26.53 11.22
N GLY A 304 -1.61 -26.38 10.36
CA GLY A 304 -1.53 -26.73 8.93
C GLY A 304 -1.28 -25.51 8.03
N ASN A 305 -1.51 -24.29 8.50
CA ASN A 305 -1.33 -23.08 7.69
C ASN A 305 0.16 -22.77 7.43
N ILE A 306 0.43 -22.22 6.24
CA ILE A 306 1.77 -21.84 5.79
C ILE A 306 1.92 -20.32 5.90
N HIS A 307 3.02 -19.86 6.51
CA HIS A 307 3.35 -18.45 6.59
C HIS A 307 4.52 -18.08 5.66
N ILE A 308 4.35 -16.99 4.92
CA ILE A 308 5.32 -16.52 3.93
C ILE A 308 5.76 -15.09 4.27
N LEU A 309 7.07 -14.85 4.25
CA LEU A 309 7.67 -13.52 4.35
C LEU A 309 8.33 -13.16 3.02
N ILE A 310 7.94 -12.00 2.47
CA ILE A 310 8.53 -11.44 1.25
C ILE A 310 9.31 -10.18 1.62
N THR A 311 10.62 -10.22 1.47
CA THR A 311 11.48 -9.07 1.68
C THR A 311 11.93 -8.49 0.35
N GLY A 312 11.98 -7.16 0.23
CA GLY A 312 12.22 -6.51 -1.05
C GLY A 312 12.40 -5.01 -0.89
N ASP A 313 13.17 -4.41 -1.78
CA ASP A 313 13.61 -3.02 -1.72
C ASP A 313 12.51 -2.05 -2.18
N PRO A 314 12.27 -0.94 -1.47
CA PRO A 314 11.32 0.10 -1.89
C PRO A 314 11.89 1.01 -3.00
N GLY A 315 11.05 1.34 -3.98
CA GLY A 315 11.37 2.23 -5.10
C GLY A 315 10.73 3.60 -4.89
N CYS A 316 11.49 4.59 -4.42
CA CYS A 316 10.98 5.90 -3.99
C CYS A 316 11.76 7.06 -4.61
N LEU A 317 11.19 8.26 -4.62
CA LEU A 317 11.82 9.50 -5.09
C LEU A 317 12.12 10.47 -3.93
N VAL A 318 13.09 11.35 -4.09
CA VAL A 318 13.40 12.37 -3.05
C VAL A 318 12.29 13.44 -2.99
N GLY A 319 12.08 14.03 -1.80
CA GLY A 319 11.02 15.01 -1.56
C GLY A 319 11.03 16.25 -2.47
N ASP A 320 12.22 16.69 -2.92
CA ASP A 320 12.37 17.86 -3.80
C ASP A 320 12.05 17.57 -5.28
N GLU A 321 11.79 16.32 -5.64
CA GLU A 321 11.42 15.93 -7.00
C GLU A 321 10.04 16.51 -7.37
N ARG A 322 9.92 17.02 -8.61
CA ARG A 322 8.72 17.75 -9.06
C ARG A 322 7.81 16.87 -9.88
N ILE A 323 6.62 16.64 -9.37
CA ILE A 323 5.58 15.84 -10.02
C ILE A 323 4.59 16.74 -10.73
N VAL A 324 4.15 16.26 -11.90
CA VAL A 324 3.17 16.95 -12.73
C VAL A 324 1.75 16.45 -12.42
N LEU A 325 0.92 17.35 -11.92
CA LEU A 325 -0.49 17.13 -11.63
C LEU A 325 -1.35 17.10 -12.91
N GLY A 326 -2.55 16.52 -12.82
CA GLY A 326 -3.48 16.29 -13.93
C GLY A 326 -3.91 17.57 -14.63
N ASN A 327 -3.99 18.68 -13.91
CA ASN A 327 -4.30 20.02 -14.43
C ASN A 327 -3.08 20.75 -15.03
N GLY A 328 -1.89 20.15 -14.96
CA GLY A 328 -0.61 20.72 -15.41
C GLY A 328 0.13 21.53 -14.35
N ALA A 329 -0.41 21.66 -13.13
CA ALA A 329 0.33 22.17 -11.97
C ALA A 329 1.54 21.29 -11.68
N ILE A 330 2.61 21.89 -11.15
CA ILE A 330 3.81 21.18 -10.72
C ILE A 330 3.89 21.33 -9.21
N SER A 331 4.01 20.22 -8.50
CA SER A 331 4.18 20.19 -7.05
C SER A 331 5.45 19.43 -6.71
N LYS A 332 6.10 19.76 -5.59
CA LYS A 332 7.13 18.87 -5.04
C LYS A 332 6.47 17.64 -4.43
N MET A 333 7.21 16.55 -4.38
CA MET A 333 6.75 15.28 -3.85
C MET A 333 6.34 15.39 -2.37
N GLN A 334 7.17 16.05 -1.56
CA GLN A 334 6.91 16.28 -0.13
C GLN A 334 5.64 17.11 0.17
N ASP A 335 5.15 17.91 -0.78
CA ASP A 335 4.03 18.83 -0.57
C ASP A 335 2.67 18.23 -0.97
N ILE A 336 2.67 16.98 -1.46
CA ILE A 336 1.46 16.25 -1.87
C ILE A 336 0.73 15.68 -0.65
N GLY A 337 1.47 15.12 0.31
CA GLY A 337 0.93 14.58 1.56
C GLY A 337 1.80 14.95 2.77
N LYS A 338 1.22 14.88 3.97
CA LYS A 338 1.89 15.20 5.24
C LYS A 338 2.26 13.95 6.05
N GLU A 339 1.50 12.87 5.86
CA GLU A 339 1.63 11.65 6.64
C GLU A 339 1.84 10.44 5.73
N HIS A 340 2.56 9.45 6.23
CA HIS A 340 2.72 8.16 5.57
C HIS A 340 1.36 7.44 5.53
N LEU A 341 1.03 6.81 4.39
CA LEU A 341 -0.29 6.19 4.08
C LEU A 341 -1.47 7.17 4.08
N GLN A 342 -1.21 8.46 3.91
CA GLN A 342 -2.30 9.41 3.72
C GLN A 342 -3.07 9.04 2.45
N LYS A 343 -4.39 8.86 2.58
CA LYS A 343 -5.28 8.74 1.42
C LYS A 343 -5.39 10.10 0.75
N ILE A 344 -5.06 10.15 -0.52
CA ILE A 344 -5.04 11.37 -1.32
C ILE A 344 -5.94 11.15 -2.54
N ASP A 345 -6.59 12.21 -3.03
CA ASP A 345 -7.30 12.19 -4.32
C ASP A 345 -6.71 13.28 -5.22
N VAL A 346 -5.49 13.04 -5.69
CA VAL A 346 -4.76 14.01 -6.52
C VAL A 346 -4.65 13.48 -7.94
N SER A 347 -5.18 14.22 -8.91
CA SER A 347 -5.01 13.85 -10.31
C SER A 347 -3.59 14.13 -10.77
N ILE A 348 -3.00 13.20 -11.54
CA ILE A 348 -1.62 13.24 -12.06
C ILE A 348 -1.58 12.90 -13.56
N LEU A 349 -0.52 13.34 -14.23
CA LEU A 349 -0.27 13.03 -15.65
C LEU A 349 0.62 11.80 -15.80
N THR A 350 0.23 10.91 -16.70
CA THR A 350 0.84 9.57 -16.88
C THR A 350 1.91 9.49 -17.98
N GLY A 351 2.01 10.54 -18.81
CA GLY A 351 2.96 10.59 -19.94
C GLY A 351 2.50 9.87 -21.23
N GLU A 352 1.33 9.23 -21.26
CA GLU A 352 0.76 8.64 -22.48
C GLU A 352 0.00 9.68 -23.32
N GLY A 353 0.56 10.06 -24.47
CA GLY A 353 -0.12 10.92 -25.45
C GLY A 353 -0.43 12.33 -24.95
N GLY A 354 0.24 12.79 -23.88
CA GLY A 354 0.12 14.13 -23.32
C GLY A 354 -1.18 14.43 -22.56
N LYS A 355 -2.26 13.67 -22.76
CA LYS A 355 -3.60 13.99 -22.20
C LYS A 355 -4.15 12.97 -21.20
N LYS A 356 -3.59 11.76 -21.09
CA LYS A 356 -4.11 10.75 -20.16
C LYS A 356 -3.77 11.09 -18.71
N ARG A 357 -4.81 11.14 -17.88
CA ARG A 357 -4.76 11.46 -16.46
C ARG A 357 -5.11 10.23 -15.64
N ASP A 358 -4.51 10.14 -14.46
CA ASP A 358 -4.87 9.15 -13.44
C ASP A 358 -5.00 9.83 -12.08
N LYS A 359 -5.41 9.09 -11.05
CA LYS A 359 -5.54 9.55 -9.67
C LYS A 359 -4.51 8.86 -8.78
N ALA A 360 -3.74 9.64 -8.05
CA ALA A 360 -2.92 9.21 -6.93
C ALA A 360 -3.83 8.91 -5.74
N SER A 361 -3.76 7.69 -5.19
CA SER A 361 -4.65 7.22 -4.11
C SER A 361 -4.02 7.23 -2.73
N VAL A 362 -2.71 6.96 -2.63
CA VAL A 362 -2.00 6.81 -1.36
C VAL A 362 -0.62 7.45 -1.47
N PHE A 363 -0.19 8.12 -0.41
CA PHE A 363 1.13 8.75 -0.29
C PHE A 363 1.97 8.06 0.76
N HIS A 364 3.23 7.82 0.42
CA HIS A 364 4.20 7.11 1.26
C HIS A 364 5.38 8.02 1.57
N ILE A 365 5.85 7.97 2.82
CA ILE A 365 7.05 8.67 3.29
C ILE A 365 7.99 7.65 3.92
N TYR A 366 9.24 7.61 3.47
CA TYR A 366 10.30 6.75 4.01
C TYR A 366 11.49 7.61 4.41
N LYS A 367 11.98 7.44 5.64
CA LYS A 367 13.08 8.24 6.18
C LYS A 367 14.42 7.58 5.93
N LYS A 368 15.47 8.40 5.75
CA LYS A 368 16.89 8.01 5.67
C LYS A 368 17.18 6.84 4.71
N GLN A 369 16.70 6.92 3.48
CA GLN A 369 16.96 5.93 2.43
C GLN A 369 18.13 6.37 1.55
N PRO A 370 18.98 5.45 1.06
CA PRO A 370 20.13 5.82 0.23
C PRO A 370 19.68 6.17 -1.20
N VAL A 371 20.29 7.20 -1.80
CA VAL A 371 19.77 7.85 -3.03
C VAL A 371 20.81 7.89 -4.16
N ILE A 372 20.36 7.68 -5.40
CA ILE A 372 21.10 7.97 -6.64
C ILE A 372 20.45 9.15 -7.38
N GLU A 373 21.27 10.06 -7.89
CA GLU A 373 20.90 11.08 -8.86
C GLU A 373 21.38 10.68 -10.27
N VAL A 374 20.45 10.61 -11.23
CA VAL A 374 20.76 10.46 -12.66
C VAL A 374 20.55 11.79 -13.37
N ILE A 375 21.56 12.25 -14.11
CA ILE A 375 21.57 13.51 -14.86
C ILE A 375 21.66 13.24 -16.36
N THR A 376 20.71 13.79 -17.10
CA THR A 376 20.59 13.70 -18.57
C THR A 376 21.45 14.74 -19.29
N GLU A 377 21.60 14.59 -20.61
CA GLU A 377 22.31 15.51 -21.49
C GLU A 377 21.69 16.91 -21.54
N SER A 378 20.39 17.01 -21.27
CA SER A 378 19.68 18.28 -21.16
C SER A 378 19.89 18.95 -19.80
N GLY A 379 20.47 18.24 -18.82
CA GLY A 379 20.65 18.70 -17.45
C GLY A 379 19.47 18.41 -16.52
N LYS A 380 18.43 17.68 -16.96
CA LYS A 380 17.41 17.15 -16.05
C LYS A 380 18.03 16.13 -15.13
N SER A 381 17.69 16.24 -13.85
CA SER A 381 18.09 15.30 -12.81
C SER A 381 16.89 14.61 -12.23
N ILE A 382 17.04 13.34 -11.86
CA ILE A 382 16.09 12.64 -11.00
C ILE A 382 16.87 11.97 -9.88
N LYS A 383 16.45 12.24 -8.66
CA LYS A 383 16.95 11.61 -7.43
C LYS A 383 15.92 10.63 -6.89
N GLY A 384 16.34 9.40 -6.66
CA GLY A 384 15.51 8.37 -6.05
C GLY A 384 16.33 7.25 -5.46
N THR A 385 15.65 6.29 -4.85
CA THR A 385 16.30 5.05 -4.40
C THR A 385 16.79 4.26 -5.61
N TYR A 386 17.83 3.45 -5.41
CA TYR A 386 18.49 2.64 -6.45
C TYR A 386 17.50 1.88 -7.33
N ASN A 387 16.44 1.35 -6.73
CA ASN A 387 15.50 0.46 -7.38
C ASN A 387 14.33 1.20 -8.04
N HIS A 388 14.33 2.53 -8.02
CA HIS A 388 13.26 3.31 -8.63
C HIS A 388 13.33 3.20 -10.16
N PRO A 389 12.29 2.66 -10.83
CA PRO A 389 12.30 2.45 -12.27
C PRO A 389 11.98 3.73 -13.05
N LEU A 390 12.82 4.05 -14.05
CA LEU A 390 12.52 5.06 -15.06
C LEU A 390 12.38 4.43 -16.45
N MET A 391 11.62 5.08 -17.31
CA MET A 391 11.41 4.60 -18.67
C MET A 391 12.63 4.90 -19.55
N CYS A 392 13.34 3.87 -19.99
CA CYS A 392 14.41 3.91 -20.99
C CYS A 392 13.90 3.54 -22.40
N ILE A 393 14.65 3.94 -23.41
CA ILE A 393 14.40 3.60 -24.81
C ILE A 393 15.65 2.94 -25.39
N SER A 394 15.57 1.62 -25.58
CA SER A 394 16.58 0.86 -26.32
C SER A 394 16.30 0.94 -27.82
N ASN A 395 17.33 0.68 -28.62
CA ASN A 395 17.24 0.62 -30.07
C ASN A 395 17.61 -0.80 -30.52
N ASP A 396 16.62 -1.69 -30.51
CA ASP A 396 16.82 -3.10 -30.86
C ASP A 396 16.41 -3.29 -32.32
N ASN A 397 17.35 -3.71 -33.17
CA ASN A 397 17.14 -3.99 -34.61
C ASN A 397 16.43 -2.86 -35.39
N GLY A 398 16.77 -1.60 -35.09
CA GLY A 398 16.20 -0.42 -35.78
C GLY A 398 14.78 -0.03 -35.33
N ARG A 399 14.21 -0.70 -34.33
CA ARG A 399 12.95 -0.30 -33.68
C ARG A 399 13.22 0.26 -32.28
N LEU A 400 12.60 1.40 -31.97
CA LEU A 400 12.68 2.03 -30.66
C LEU A 400 11.73 1.31 -29.68
N VAL A 401 12.29 0.54 -28.76
CA VAL A 401 11.54 -0.20 -27.73
C VAL A 401 11.62 0.57 -26.41
N ARG A 402 10.48 0.72 -25.73
CA ARG A 402 10.41 1.31 -24.39
C ARG A 402 10.62 0.21 -23.36
N LYS A 403 11.67 0.33 -22.55
CA LYS A 403 12.02 -0.61 -21.49
C LYS A 403 12.10 0.15 -20.16
N TRP A 404 11.59 -0.42 -19.08
CA TRP A 404 11.84 0.13 -17.74
C TRP A 404 13.24 -0.29 -17.28
N SER A 405 14.00 0.65 -16.73
CA SER A 405 15.32 0.39 -16.17
C SER A 405 15.44 1.10 -14.83
N ARG A 406 16.14 0.50 -13.88
CA ARG A 406 16.33 1.06 -12.55
C ARG A 406 17.42 2.12 -12.54
N LEU A 407 17.39 3.01 -11.54
CA LEU A 407 18.39 4.07 -11.40
C LEU A 407 19.81 3.52 -11.23
N ASP A 408 19.99 2.33 -10.66
CA ASP A 408 21.30 1.69 -10.50
C ASP A 408 21.80 0.92 -11.73
N GLU A 409 20.88 0.41 -12.55
CA GLU A 409 21.19 -0.28 -13.81
C GLU A 409 21.60 0.67 -14.94
N MET A 410 21.25 1.95 -14.81
CA MET A 410 21.52 2.96 -15.81
C MET A 410 23.02 3.20 -15.97
N LYS A 411 23.47 3.19 -17.22
CA LYS A 411 24.84 3.55 -17.59
C LYS A 411 24.87 4.90 -18.28
N ILE A 412 26.01 5.56 -18.18
CA ILE A 412 26.27 6.79 -18.94
C ILE A 412 26.16 6.43 -20.43
N GLY A 413 25.23 7.08 -21.14
CA GLY A 413 24.93 6.82 -22.55
C GLY A 413 23.52 6.29 -22.82
N ASP A 414 22.85 5.68 -21.82
CA ASP A 414 21.49 5.15 -21.97
C ASP A 414 20.48 6.27 -22.24
N LYS A 415 19.42 5.96 -23.00
CA LYS A 415 18.41 6.96 -23.41
C LYS A 415 17.17 6.86 -22.51
N LEU A 416 16.88 7.91 -21.76
CA LEU A 416 15.65 8.07 -20.99
C LEU A 416 14.51 8.64 -21.86
N ALA A 417 13.29 8.17 -21.62
CA ALA A 417 12.08 8.67 -22.23
C ALA A 417 11.62 9.96 -21.54
N VAL A 418 11.43 11.00 -22.34
CA VAL A 418 11.17 12.34 -21.84
C VAL A 418 9.89 12.89 -22.45
N VAL A 419 9.16 13.64 -21.64
CA VAL A 419 7.90 14.28 -22.04
C VAL A 419 8.18 15.48 -22.96
N THR A 420 7.41 15.60 -24.03
CA THR A 420 7.55 16.66 -25.05
C THR A 420 6.87 17.97 -24.66
N GLY A 421 5.87 17.91 -23.78
CA GLY A 421 5.22 19.08 -23.22
C GLY A 421 4.18 18.71 -22.15
N ILE A 422 3.91 19.64 -21.24
CA ILE A 422 2.95 19.49 -20.15
C ILE A 422 1.74 20.38 -20.43
N PRO A 423 0.57 19.84 -20.80
CA PRO A 423 -0.61 20.68 -21.00
C PRO A 423 -1.14 21.19 -19.66
N CYS A 424 -1.28 22.50 -19.54
CA CYS A 424 -1.87 23.15 -18.37
C CYS A 424 -3.28 23.65 -18.70
N THR A 425 -4.26 23.27 -17.88
CA THR A 425 -5.67 23.67 -18.01
C THR A 425 -6.10 24.72 -16.98
N ILE A 426 -5.15 25.24 -16.19
CA ILE A 426 -5.43 26.19 -15.10
C ILE A 426 -5.58 27.60 -15.68
N THR A 427 -6.75 28.19 -15.48
CA THR A 427 -7.09 29.55 -15.92
C THR A 427 -7.35 30.52 -14.77
N LYS A 428 -7.69 30.04 -13.57
CA LYS A 428 -7.97 30.88 -12.39
C LYS A 428 -6.67 31.34 -11.71
N HIS A 429 -6.69 32.55 -11.17
CA HIS A 429 -5.64 33.10 -10.32
C HIS A 429 -5.63 32.37 -8.97
N LEU A 430 -4.44 32.19 -8.40
CA LEU A 430 -4.21 31.44 -7.17
C LEU A 430 -4.10 32.42 -5.99
N GLU A 431 -4.64 32.08 -4.83
CA GLU A 431 -4.53 32.92 -3.64
C GLU A 431 -3.09 32.94 -3.12
N THR A 432 -2.59 34.11 -2.74
CA THR A 432 -1.19 34.31 -2.33
C THR A 432 -0.92 33.88 -0.89
N GLY A 433 -1.94 33.89 -0.02
CA GLY A 433 -1.80 33.63 1.41
C GLY A 433 -0.96 34.69 2.15
N PHE A 434 -0.75 35.86 1.55
CA PHE A 434 0.08 36.91 2.16
C PHE A 434 -0.59 37.48 3.41
N THR A 435 0.18 37.54 4.50
CA THR A 435 -0.29 38.04 5.79
C THR A 435 0.60 39.17 6.29
N SER A 436 0.01 40.11 7.03
CA SER A 436 0.78 41.14 7.72
C SER A 436 1.62 40.49 8.82
N ALA A 437 2.89 40.86 8.93
CA ALA A 437 3.78 40.25 9.92
C ALA A 437 3.30 40.60 11.35
N ALA A 438 3.24 39.62 12.25
CA ALA A 438 2.84 39.83 13.64
C ALA A 438 3.79 40.83 14.34
N ARG A 439 3.25 41.93 14.88
CA ARG A 439 4.03 42.98 15.59
C ARG A 439 3.44 43.23 16.98
N LYS A 440 4.30 43.23 18.02
CA LYS A 440 3.95 43.71 19.37
C LYS A 440 4.02 45.25 19.49
N TYR A 441 4.95 45.89 18.76
CA TYR A 441 5.14 47.34 18.70
C TYR A 441 5.55 47.78 17.28
N GLY A 442 5.18 49.01 16.89
CA GLY A 442 5.53 49.62 15.60
C GLY A 442 4.32 50.04 14.75
N PRO A 443 4.51 50.85 13.69
CA PRO A 443 3.41 51.33 12.86
C PRO A 443 2.70 50.18 12.15
N LYS A 444 1.37 50.23 12.07
CA LYS A 444 0.55 49.30 11.28
C LYS A 444 0.91 49.45 9.79
N PHE A 445 0.86 48.34 9.05
CA PHE A 445 1.10 48.33 7.62
C PHE A 445 0.14 49.28 6.91
N LYS A 446 0.67 50.22 6.11
CA LYS A 446 -0.11 51.23 5.39
C LYS A 446 -0.35 50.89 3.91
N GLY A 447 0.20 49.78 3.42
CA GLY A 447 0.04 49.33 2.03
C GLY A 447 -1.08 48.29 1.87
N LYS A 448 -1.24 47.78 0.65
CA LYS A 448 -2.10 46.63 0.34
C LYS A 448 -1.23 45.42 0.01
N LEU A 449 -1.60 44.25 0.53
CA LEU A 449 -1.00 42.98 0.09
C LEU A 449 -1.92 42.37 -0.99
N PRO A 450 -1.37 41.91 -2.13
CA PRO A 450 -2.17 41.28 -3.16
C PRO A 450 -2.71 39.93 -2.66
N GLU A 451 -4.03 39.75 -2.74
CA GLU A 451 -4.72 38.51 -2.32
C GLU A 451 -4.59 37.40 -3.36
N TYR A 452 -4.45 37.75 -4.64
CA TYR A 452 -4.32 36.83 -5.77
C TYR A 452 -2.99 37.01 -6.52
N LEU A 453 -2.48 35.90 -7.04
CA LEU A 453 -1.29 35.87 -7.88
C LEU A 453 -1.66 36.27 -9.32
N ASP A 454 -1.47 37.56 -9.59
CA ASP A 454 -1.67 38.15 -10.91
C ASP A 454 -0.37 38.19 -11.72
N GLU A 455 -0.50 38.48 -13.02
CA GLU A 455 0.63 38.61 -13.95
C GLU A 455 1.66 39.66 -13.51
N ASN A 456 1.18 40.73 -12.85
CA ASN A 456 2.01 41.82 -12.33
C ASN A 456 2.84 41.40 -11.11
N LEU A 457 2.25 40.61 -10.19
CA LEU A 457 2.99 40.10 -9.03
C LEU A 457 4.05 39.10 -9.48
N ALA A 458 3.69 38.22 -10.42
CA ALA A 458 4.63 37.28 -11.04
C ALA A 458 5.77 37.98 -11.78
N ALA A 459 5.48 39.10 -12.47
CA ALA A 459 6.50 39.93 -13.12
C ALA A 459 7.54 40.46 -12.12
N LEU A 460 7.07 41.08 -11.03
CA LEU A 460 7.94 41.62 -9.99
C LEU A 460 8.78 40.51 -9.33
N MET A 461 8.16 39.37 -8.99
CA MET A 461 8.86 38.23 -8.41
C MET A 461 9.94 37.67 -9.35
N GLY A 462 9.68 37.63 -10.66
CA GLY A 462 10.64 37.18 -11.67
C GLY A 462 11.86 38.08 -11.76
N TYR A 463 11.64 39.40 -11.76
CA TYR A 463 12.74 40.37 -11.82
C TYR A 463 13.56 40.41 -10.53
N VAL A 464 12.90 40.39 -9.36
CA VAL A 464 13.58 40.37 -8.04
C VAL A 464 14.42 39.10 -7.86
N LEU A 465 14.01 37.97 -8.43
CA LEU A 465 14.77 36.72 -8.35
C LEU A 465 16.08 36.76 -9.15
N GLY A 466 16.12 37.51 -10.25
CA GLY A 466 17.31 37.72 -11.08
C GLY A 466 18.23 38.79 -10.49
N ASP A 467 17.86 40.06 -10.65
CA ASP A 467 18.67 41.24 -10.31
C ASP A 467 18.23 41.95 -9.02
N GLY A 468 17.51 41.24 -8.13
CA GLY A 468 17.03 41.78 -6.86
C GLY A 468 17.59 41.12 -5.60
N TRP A 469 17.21 41.71 -4.46
CA TRP A 469 17.51 41.22 -3.13
C TRP A 469 16.31 41.42 -2.20
N VAL A 470 16.20 40.51 -1.24
CA VAL A 470 15.20 40.56 -0.16
C VAL A 470 15.97 40.50 1.16
N ASP A 471 15.81 41.52 1.99
CA ASP A 471 16.29 41.55 3.37
C ASP A 471 15.11 41.42 4.35
N LYS A 472 15.36 41.45 5.67
CA LYS A 472 14.31 41.34 6.70
C LYS A 472 13.30 42.49 6.68
N TYR A 473 13.69 43.66 6.17
CA TYR A 473 12.88 44.90 6.26
C TYR A 473 12.61 45.57 4.90
N GLU A 474 13.34 45.19 3.86
CA GLU A 474 13.28 45.83 2.55
C GLU A 474 13.44 44.82 1.42
N VAL A 475 12.84 45.14 0.28
CA VAL A 475 12.99 44.40 -0.98
C VAL A 475 13.48 45.38 -2.02
N GLY A 476 14.48 45.01 -2.80
CA GLY A 476 15.00 45.89 -3.84
C GLY A 476 15.39 45.15 -5.11
N PHE A 477 15.51 45.91 -6.18
CA PHE A 477 16.03 45.42 -7.46
C PHE A 477 16.94 46.46 -8.11
N VAL A 478 17.92 45.96 -8.87
CA VAL A 478 18.88 46.78 -9.60
C VAL A 478 18.49 46.82 -11.07
N VAL A 479 18.57 48.01 -11.67
CA VAL A 479 18.46 48.20 -13.12
C VAL A 479 19.70 48.93 -13.63
N ALA A 480 20.25 48.47 -14.74
CA ALA A 480 21.36 49.16 -15.39
C ALA A 480 20.84 50.33 -16.26
N GLU A 481 21.59 51.44 -16.35
CA GLU A 481 21.22 52.64 -17.13
C GLU A 481 20.78 52.39 -18.60
N PRO A 482 21.32 51.41 -19.36
CA PRO A 482 20.88 51.13 -20.74
C PRO A 482 19.47 50.52 -20.82
N GLU A 483 18.88 50.13 -19.70
CA GLU A 483 17.60 49.44 -19.56
C GLU A 483 16.61 50.26 -18.69
N ILE A 484 16.77 51.59 -18.65
CA ILE A 484 15.88 52.50 -17.92
C ILE A 484 14.40 52.35 -18.35
N ASP A 485 14.14 51.92 -19.59
CA ASP A 485 12.79 51.66 -20.11
C ASP A 485 12.01 50.59 -19.32
N ILE A 486 12.73 49.77 -18.55
CA ILE A 486 12.19 48.73 -17.68
C ILE A 486 11.87 49.28 -16.29
N LEU A 487 12.68 50.23 -15.80
CA LEU A 487 12.57 50.79 -14.45
C LEU A 487 11.19 51.43 -14.24
N ASP A 488 10.73 52.25 -15.19
CA ASP A 488 9.42 52.93 -15.10
C ASP A 488 8.26 51.93 -15.05
N LYS A 489 8.37 50.83 -15.79
CA LYS A 489 7.34 49.76 -15.80
C LYS A 489 7.33 49.00 -14.48
N LEU A 490 8.50 48.66 -13.93
CA LEU A 490 8.59 47.95 -12.64
C LEU A 490 8.12 48.82 -11.49
N VAL A 491 8.50 50.11 -11.47
CA VAL A 491 8.05 51.09 -10.47
C VAL A 491 6.52 51.17 -10.48
N ASN A 492 5.91 51.36 -11.66
CA ASN A 492 4.46 51.39 -11.81
C ASN A 492 3.79 50.08 -11.35
N ILE A 493 4.37 48.92 -11.67
CA ILE A 493 3.87 47.61 -11.22
C ILE A 493 3.95 47.51 -9.69
N SER A 494 5.05 47.90 -9.07
CA SER A 494 5.20 47.85 -7.61
C SER A 494 4.32 48.86 -6.88
N GLU A 495 4.11 50.06 -7.44
CA GLU A 495 3.20 51.06 -6.87
C GLU A 495 1.74 50.59 -6.95
N THR A 496 1.32 50.01 -8.07
CA THR A 496 -0.04 49.49 -8.23
C THR A 496 -0.32 48.27 -7.35
N LEU A 497 0.65 47.38 -7.18
CA LEU A 497 0.50 46.18 -6.35
C LEU A 497 0.45 46.48 -4.85
N PHE A 498 1.33 47.36 -4.36
CA PHE A 498 1.53 47.56 -2.92
C PHE A 498 1.07 48.91 -2.38
N LEU A 499 0.76 49.88 -3.26
CA LEU A 499 0.43 51.27 -2.91
C LEU A 499 1.53 51.98 -2.11
N ILE A 500 2.79 51.58 -2.29
CA ILE A 500 3.98 52.16 -1.63
C ILE A 500 4.98 52.62 -2.68
N LYS A 501 5.39 53.89 -2.59
CA LYS A 501 6.43 54.46 -3.44
C LYS A 501 7.81 53.90 -3.07
N GLN A 502 8.61 53.58 -4.07
CA GLN A 502 9.97 53.05 -3.87
C GLN A 502 10.98 54.20 -3.74
N SER A 503 12.03 54.00 -2.95
CA SER A 503 13.17 54.92 -2.94
C SER A 503 14.17 54.52 -4.03
N ILE A 504 14.44 55.45 -4.95
CA ILE A 504 15.34 55.25 -6.08
C ILE A 504 16.67 55.95 -5.79
N LYS A 505 17.79 55.21 -5.86
CA LYS A 505 19.14 55.73 -5.68
C LYS A 505 20.04 55.31 -6.84
N THR A 506 20.68 56.27 -7.50
CA THR A 506 21.65 56.00 -8.57
C THR A 506 23.07 56.00 -8.02
N ARG A 507 23.83 54.93 -8.25
CA ARG A 507 25.22 54.81 -7.80
C ARG A 507 26.17 54.74 -9.00
N LYS A 508 27.09 55.69 -9.11
CA LYS A 508 28.22 55.64 -10.06
C LYS A 508 29.39 54.91 -9.40
N LEU A 509 29.93 53.86 -10.04
CA LEU A 509 31.16 53.21 -9.59
C LEU A 509 32.37 54.08 -9.99
N LYS A 510 33.30 54.30 -9.05
CA LYS A 510 34.56 55.02 -9.31
C LYS A 510 35.48 54.15 -10.18
N ASP A 511 36.18 54.78 -11.11
CA ASP A 511 37.20 54.14 -11.95
C ASP A 511 38.33 53.60 -11.08
N SER A 512 38.79 52.37 -11.34
CA SER A 512 39.92 51.74 -10.65
C SER A 512 41.06 51.47 -11.64
N ILE A 513 42.27 51.84 -11.26
CA ILE A 513 43.50 51.59 -12.01
C ILE A 513 44.12 50.29 -11.48
N THR A 514 44.30 49.31 -12.37
CA THR A 514 45.14 48.12 -12.13
C THR A 514 46.02 47.91 -13.37
N ASP A 515 47.33 47.76 -13.18
CA ASP A 515 48.35 47.52 -14.21
C ASP A 515 48.39 48.53 -15.37
N GLY A 516 48.44 49.83 -15.08
CA GLY A 516 48.74 50.88 -16.07
C GLY A 516 47.72 51.01 -17.22
N ARG A 517 46.62 50.26 -17.21
CA ARG A 517 45.54 50.34 -18.20
C ARG A 517 44.27 50.91 -17.55
N LEU A 518 43.82 52.04 -18.08
CA LEU A 518 42.52 52.62 -17.78
C LEU A 518 41.41 51.68 -18.30
N ILE A 519 40.82 50.88 -17.41
CA ILE A 519 39.58 50.16 -17.71
C ILE A 519 38.43 51.16 -17.57
N LYS A 520 38.11 51.88 -18.66
CA LYS A 520 36.92 52.73 -18.73
C LYS A 520 35.66 51.88 -18.92
N ARG A 521 34.62 52.28 -18.18
CA ARG A 521 33.18 51.92 -18.25
C ARG A 521 32.72 50.88 -17.24
N LYS A 522 32.24 51.35 -16.08
CA LYS A 522 31.13 50.68 -15.38
C LYS A 522 29.87 51.52 -15.54
N ILE A 523 28.88 50.91 -16.18
CA ILE A 523 27.53 51.42 -16.38
C ILE A 523 26.94 51.80 -15.00
N PRO A 524 26.32 52.99 -14.82
CA PRO A 524 25.73 53.33 -13.53
C PRO A 524 24.51 52.44 -13.25
N LEU A 525 24.36 52.09 -11.97
CA LEU A 525 23.33 51.19 -11.49
C LEU A 525 22.29 51.99 -10.70
N VAL A 526 21.03 51.76 -11.02
CA VAL A 526 19.89 52.36 -10.33
C VAL A 526 19.30 51.31 -9.38
N TYR A 527 19.26 51.65 -8.09
CA TYR A 527 18.71 50.81 -7.03
C TYR A 527 17.31 51.31 -6.70
N ALA A 528 16.29 50.47 -6.86
CA ALA A 528 14.93 50.74 -6.38
C ALA A 528 14.67 49.88 -5.14
N THR A 529 14.33 50.51 -4.00
CA THR A 529 14.06 49.81 -2.74
C THR A 529 12.66 50.09 -2.20
N ILE A 530 11.96 49.03 -1.80
CA ILE A 530 10.68 49.02 -1.13
C ILE A 530 10.94 48.81 0.37
N ASN A 531 10.82 49.86 1.16
CA ASN A 531 11.09 49.83 2.60
C ASN A 531 9.84 49.36 3.37
N SER A 532 9.52 48.07 3.28
CA SER A 532 8.39 47.47 3.98
C SER A 532 8.69 46.07 4.51
N LYS A 533 8.63 45.94 5.83
CA LYS A 533 8.81 44.66 6.53
C LYS A 533 7.73 43.62 6.18
N ASP A 534 6.49 44.04 5.94
CA ASP A 534 5.40 43.08 5.63
C ASP A 534 5.56 42.49 4.23
N ILE A 535 6.02 43.29 3.27
CA ILE A 535 6.30 42.83 1.90
C ILE A 535 7.54 41.93 1.90
N ALA A 536 8.59 42.35 2.60
CA ALA A 536 9.81 41.57 2.77
C ALA A 536 9.55 40.20 3.45
N TYR A 537 8.69 40.17 4.48
CA TYR A 537 8.30 38.94 5.15
C TYR A 537 7.61 37.94 4.19
N ASN A 538 6.65 38.42 3.40
CA ASN A 538 5.92 37.57 2.45
C ASN A 538 6.79 37.14 1.26
N LEU A 539 7.73 37.97 0.82
CA LEU A 539 8.64 37.65 -0.30
C LEU A 539 9.96 36.98 0.12
N ASN A 540 10.13 36.68 1.41
CA ASN A 540 11.38 36.11 1.95
C ASN A 540 11.78 34.79 1.28
N PHE A 541 10.81 34.01 0.78
CA PHE A 541 11.11 32.76 0.07
C PHE A 541 11.94 32.97 -1.21
N LEU A 542 11.92 34.16 -1.84
CA LEU A 542 12.74 34.47 -3.02
C LEU A 542 14.25 34.46 -2.71
N ARG A 543 14.64 34.63 -1.45
CA ARG A 543 16.05 34.59 -1.02
C ARG A 543 16.72 33.25 -1.28
N THR A 544 15.93 32.16 -1.32
CA THR A 544 16.42 30.81 -1.65
C THR A 544 16.87 30.69 -3.11
N LYS A 545 16.59 31.70 -3.96
CA LYS A 545 16.83 31.71 -5.40
C LYS A 545 16.25 30.48 -6.10
N ARG A 546 15.02 30.10 -5.75
CA ARG A 546 14.25 29.03 -6.42
C ARG A 546 12.94 29.57 -6.97
N VAL A 547 12.36 28.86 -7.94
CA VAL A 547 11.04 29.26 -8.43
C VAL A 547 10.01 28.98 -7.33
N PRO A 548 9.21 29.98 -6.94
CA PRO A 548 8.20 29.82 -5.90
C PRO A 548 7.13 28.79 -6.27
N GLU A 549 6.65 28.05 -5.28
CA GLU A 549 5.63 27.02 -5.48
C GLU A 549 4.32 27.61 -6.01
N LEU A 550 3.98 28.84 -5.59
CA LEU A 550 2.86 29.62 -6.12
C LEU A 550 2.90 29.71 -7.66
N ILE A 551 4.09 29.88 -8.24
CA ILE A 551 4.27 29.99 -9.70
C ILE A 551 4.24 28.60 -10.35
N LEU A 552 4.84 27.59 -9.69
CA LEU A 552 4.76 26.19 -10.13
C LEU A 552 3.33 25.65 -10.11
N ARG A 553 2.43 26.14 -9.26
CA ARG A 553 1.01 25.76 -9.26
C ARG A 553 0.13 26.65 -10.16
N SER A 554 0.63 27.80 -10.59
CA SER A 554 -0.12 28.79 -11.39
C SER A 554 -0.37 28.37 -12.85
N GLY A 555 -1.30 29.07 -13.50
CA GLY A 555 -1.62 28.91 -14.92
C GLY A 555 -0.58 29.49 -15.88
N ASN A 556 -0.74 29.19 -17.18
CA ASN A 556 0.25 29.53 -18.21
C ASN A 556 0.51 31.04 -18.36
N LYS A 557 -0.49 31.90 -18.16
CA LYS A 557 -0.32 33.37 -18.29
C LYS A 557 0.62 33.94 -17.22
N VAL A 558 0.37 33.58 -15.96
CA VAL A 558 1.17 33.99 -14.80
C VAL A 558 2.61 33.44 -14.92
N ALA A 559 2.74 32.16 -15.26
CA ALA A 559 4.03 31.53 -15.51
C ALA A 559 4.82 32.20 -16.66
N ALA A 560 4.16 32.58 -17.75
CA ALA A 560 4.79 33.27 -18.87
C ALA A 560 5.28 34.67 -18.46
N SER A 561 4.50 35.41 -17.69
CA SER A 561 4.90 36.72 -17.14
C SER A 561 6.16 36.58 -16.26
N PHE A 562 6.15 35.64 -15.30
CA PHE A 562 7.32 35.38 -14.45
C PHE A 562 8.58 35.06 -15.26
N LEU A 563 8.49 34.14 -16.23
CA LEU A 563 9.62 33.77 -17.08
C LEU A 563 10.11 34.96 -17.91
N LYS A 564 9.19 35.76 -18.46
CA LYS A 564 9.54 36.94 -19.27
C LYS A 564 10.43 37.90 -18.49
N TRP A 565 10.06 38.19 -17.24
CA TRP A 565 10.80 39.12 -16.38
C TRP A 565 12.09 38.53 -15.80
N LEU A 566 12.12 37.21 -15.54
CA LEU A 566 13.34 36.53 -15.14
C LEU A 566 14.40 36.51 -16.26
N TYR A 567 13.99 36.22 -17.50
CA TYR A 567 14.86 36.32 -18.67
C TYR A 567 15.20 37.76 -19.03
N GLU A 568 14.41 38.74 -18.61
CA GLU A 568 14.76 40.14 -18.80
C GLU A 568 15.93 40.55 -17.90
N ALA A 569 15.96 40.09 -16.65
CA ALA A 569 17.09 40.33 -15.74
C ALA A 569 18.35 39.53 -16.18
N ASP A 570 18.30 38.21 -16.05
CA ASP A 570 19.49 37.34 -16.21
C ASP A 570 19.67 36.76 -17.62
N GLY A 571 18.75 37.05 -18.54
CA GLY A 571 18.71 36.42 -19.87
C GLY A 571 19.46 37.20 -20.95
N SER A 572 20.06 36.45 -21.86
CA SER A 572 20.83 36.96 -23.00
C SER A 572 20.41 36.28 -24.31
N VAL A 573 20.31 37.06 -25.38
CA VAL A 573 19.99 36.58 -26.73
C VAL A 573 21.21 36.75 -27.62
N PHE A 574 21.64 35.66 -28.23
CA PHE A 574 22.73 35.64 -29.20
C PHE A 574 22.17 35.27 -30.59
N ASP A 575 22.42 36.12 -31.59
CA ASP A 575 21.87 36.05 -32.95
C ASP A 575 22.94 35.82 -34.04
N LYS A 576 24.21 36.15 -33.77
CA LYS A 576 25.34 36.08 -34.71
C LYS A 576 26.37 35.00 -34.34
N GLY A 577 26.80 34.21 -35.34
CA GLY A 577 27.86 33.20 -35.25
C GLY A 577 27.40 31.75 -35.42
N ARG A 578 28.20 30.92 -36.12
CA ARG A 578 27.94 29.48 -36.33
C ARG A 578 28.05 28.77 -34.98
N GLY A 579 26.92 28.34 -34.40
CA GLY A 579 26.86 27.71 -33.07
C GLY A 579 26.48 28.63 -31.90
N ASN A 580 26.40 29.95 -32.13
CA ASN A 580 26.08 30.95 -31.10
C ASN A 580 24.64 31.47 -31.19
N ARG A 581 23.74 30.80 -31.91
CA ARG A 581 22.32 31.17 -31.94
C ARG A 581 21.59 30.49 -30.79
N SER A 582 21.42 31.21 -29.67
CA SER A 582 20.73 30.67 -28.49
C SER A 582 20.15 31.76 -27.60
N ILE A 583 19.10 31.39 -26.87
CA ILE A 583 18.58 32.16 -25.74
C ILE A 583 19.17 31.53 -24.48
N ASN A 584 19.89 32.31 -23.69
CA ASN A 584 20.58 31.82 -22.50
C ASN A 584 20.04 32.52 -21.25
N LEU A 585 19.97 31.78 -20.15
CA LEU A 585 19.73 32.28 -18.80
C LEU A 585 20.92 31.84 -17.92
N LYS A 586 21.56 32.78 -17.23
CA LYS A 586 22.73 32.49 -16.37
C LYS A 586 22.33 32.54 -14.91
N SER A 587 22.72 31.55 -14.11
CA SER A 587 22.53 31.58 -12.66
C SER A 587 23.56 30.71 -11.94
N SER A 588 24.04 31.16 -10.78
CA SER A 588 24.95 30.39 -9.92
C SER A 588 24.27 29.25 -9.15
N LYS A 589 22.92 29.17 -9.19
CA LYS A 589 22.14 28.11 -8.54
C LYS A 589 21.53 27.20 -9.59
N ILE A 590 22.03 25.96 -9.66
CA ILE A 590 21.60 24.98 -10.67
C ILE A 590 20.13 24.56 -10.50
N GLU A 591 19.60 24.56 -9.26
CA GLU A 591 18.20 24.21 -8.97
C GLU A 591 17.23 25.21 -9.59
N LEU A 592 17.57 26.50 -9.63
CA LEU A 592 16.77 27.53 -10.30
C LEU A 592 16.65 27.23 -11.80
N LEU A 593 17.78 26.87 -12.43
CA LEU A 593 17.80 26.52 -13.85
C LEU A 593 16.95 25.27 -14.12
N ARG A 594 17.00 24.26 -13.23
CA ARG A 594 16.14 23.07 -13.31
C ARG A 594 14.65 23.41 -13.12
N ASP A 595 14.32 24.32 -12.20
CA ASP A 595 12.94 24.80 -11.97
C ASP A 595 12.40 25.48 -13.24
N VAL A 596 13.19 26.38 -13.83
CA VAL A 596 12.87 27.07 -15.09
C VAL A 596 12.76 26.08 -16.25
N GLN A 597 13.62 25.05 -16.31
CA GLN A 597 13.58 24.03 -17.36
C GLN A 597 12.25 23.27 -17.37
N ILE A 598 11.73 22.87 -16.21
CA ILE A 598 10.43 22.17 -16.12
C ILE A 598 9.27 23.13 -16.44
N LEU A 599 9.36 24.39 -16.01
CA LEU A 599 8.38 25.43 -16.33
C LEU A 599 8.28 25.69 -17.85
N LEU A 600 9.41 25.69 -18.56
CA LEU A 600 9.47 25.81 -20.02
C LEU A 600 8.81 24.62 -20.74
N LEU A 601 8.82 23.42 -20.16
CA LEU A 601 8.14 22.25 -20.74
C LEU A 601 6.61 22.44 -20.79
N ARG A 602 6.01 23.33 -19.98
CA ARG A 602 4.58 23.68 -20.11
C ARG A 602 4.24 24.31 -21.45
N PHE A 603 5.18 25.06 -22.00
CA PHE A 603 5.07 25.69 -23.32
C PHE A 603 5.66 24.79 -24.42
N ALA A 604 5.99 23.53 -24.12
CA ALA A 604 6.71 22.61 -25.00
C ALA A 604 8.03 23.22 -25.55
N ILE A 605 8.72 24.00 -24.70
CA ILE A 605 10.03 24.59 -24.97
C ILE A 605 11.07 23.68 -24.29
N HIS A 606 11.91 23.04 -25.09
CA HIS A 606 13.05 22.28 -24.59
C HIS A 606 14.28 23.17 -24.42
N SER A 607 14.89 23.14 -23.24
CA SER A 607 16.14 23.82 -22.90
C SER A 607 17.19 22.84 -22.38
N ARG A 608 18.47 23.23 -22.44
CA ARG A 608 19.62 22.45 -22.00
C ARG A 608 20.42 23.24 -20.97
N VAL A 609 20.65 22.68 -19.78
CA VAL A 609 21.51 23.25 -18.74
C VAL A 609 22.95 22.75 -18.94
N VAL A 610 23.90 23.68 -19.06
CA VAL A 610 25.33 23.42 -19.20
C VAL A 610 26.07 24.31 -18.22
N GLY A 611 26.60 23.73 -17.14
CA GLY A 611 27.17 24.49 -16.02
C GLY A 611 26.13 25.46 -15.44
N ASP A 612 26.48 26.74 -15.39
CA ASP A 612 25.65 27.81 -14.84
C ASP A 612 24.72 28.47 -15.89
N ASN A 613 24.62 27.89 -17.09
CA ASN A 613 23.81 28.44 -18.19
C ASN A 613 22.71 27.47 -18.62
N LEU A 614 21.47 27.97 -18.70
CA LEU A 614 20.37 27.29 -19.38
C LEU A 614 20.22 27.87 -20.79
N MET A 615 20.34 27.02 -21.82
CA MET A 615 20.37 27.41 -23.22
C MET A 615 19.19 26.82 -23.99
N ILE A 616 18.54 27.64 -24.82
CA ILE A 616 17.53 27.23 -25.80
C ILE A 616 18.15 27.36 -27.20
N ARG A 617 18.43 26.22 -27.84
CA ARG A 617 19.09 26.14 -29.17
C ARG A 617 18.20 25.65 -30.31
N ARG A 618 17.07 24.99 -30.01
CA ARG A 618 16.21 24.38 -31.03
C ARG A 618 15.31 25.44 -31.68
N GLY A 619 15.16 25.40 -33.00
CA GLY A 619 14.34 26.37 -33.75
C GLY A 619 12.88 26.41 -33.29
N GLU A 620 12.24 25.24 -33.15
CA GLU A 620 10.85 25.15 -32.67
C GLU A 620 10.68 25.76 -31.26
N SER A 621 11.61 25.46 -30.33
CA SER A 621 11.63 26.04 -28.98
C SER A 621 11.81 27.56 -29.00
N MET A 622 12.64 28.10 -29.90
CA MET A 622 12.84 29.55 -30.05
C MET A 622 11.58 30.26 -30.55
N LEU A 623 10.89 29.67 -31.54
CA LEU A 623 9.62 30.20 -32.06
C LEU A 623 8.54 30.19 -30.97
N LYS A 624 8.43 29.10 -30.21
CA LYS A 624 7.51 29.01 -29.06
C LYS A 624 7.85 30.02 -27.96
N PHE A 625 9.14 30.22 -27.66
CA PHE A 625 9.58 31.23 -26.70
C PHE A 625 9.19 32.64 -27.15
N ALA A 626 9.39 32.98 -28.43
CA ALA A 626 9.01 34.26 -28.99
C ALA A 626 7.49 34.48 -29.01
N LYS A 627 6.70 33.42 -29.22
CA LYS A 627 5.24 33.49 -29.23
C LYS A 627 4.63 33.63 -27.83
N HIS A 628 5.16 32.92 -26.83
CA HIS A 628 4.51 32.81 -25.51
C HIS A 628 5.14 33.65 -24.39
N ILE A 629 6.45 33.89 -24.42
CA ILE A 629 7.17 34.56 -23.33
C ILE A 629 7.69 35.93 -23.80
N GLY A 630 8.55 35.94 -24.83
CA GLY A 630 9.15 37.15 -25.38
C GLY A 630 10.09 37.90 -24.40
N PHE A 631 10.40 39.16 -24.72
CA PHE A 631 11.15 40.10 -23.87
C PHE A 631 10.37 41.40 -23.71
N VAL A 632 10.68 42.16 -22.65
CA VAL A 632 10.10 43.49 -22.40
C VAL A 632 10.94 44.58 -23.07
N SER A 633 12.27 44.50 -23.00
CA SER A 633 13.17 45.52 -23.59
C SER A 633 13.10 45.51 -25.12
N GLU A 634 13.05 46.71 -25.72
CA GLU A 634 13.03 46.88 -27.18
C GLU A 634 14.29 46.31 -27.85
N LYS A 635 15.44 46.45 -27.19
CA LYS A 635 16.73 45.95 -27.66
C LYS A 635 16.78 44.42 -27.70
N LYS A 636 16.26 43.74 -26.68
CA LYS A 636 16.21 42.27 -26.65
C LYS A 636 15.13 41.71 -27.57
N ARG A 637 14.00 42.41 -27.69
CA ARG A 637 12.88 42.03 -28.57
C ARG A 637 13.26 42.08 -30.05
N THR A 638 13.98 43.11 -30.49
CA THR A 638 14.48 43.21 -31.88
C THR A 638 15.47 42.08 -32.21
N LYS A 639 16.39 41.77 -31.30
CA LYS A 639 17.30 40.61 -31.42
C LYS A 639 16.55 39.28 -31.45
N LEU A 640 15.56 39.10 -30.59
CA LEU A 640 14.74 37.88 -30.59
C LEU A 640 13.94 37.74 -31.90
N ALA A 641 13.43 38.82 -32.47
CA ALA A 641 12.73 38.80 -33.75
C ALA A 641 13.66 38.43 -34.91
N GLN A 642 14.91 38.93 -34.91
CA GLN A 642 15.93 38.52 -35.88
C GLN A 642 16.30 37.04 -35.71
N LEU A 643 16.45 36.57 -34.47
CA LEU A 643 16.71 35.17 -34.16
C LEU A 643 15.54 34.28 -34.61
N ALA A 644 14.29 34.67 -34.37
CA ALA A 644 13.09 33.94 -34.77
C ALA A 644 12.99 33.80 -36.30
N LYS A 645 13.23 34.89 -37.06
CA LYS A 645 13.31 34.83 -38.53
C LYS A 645 14.41 33.89 -39.01
N SER A 646 15.56 33.90 -38.35
CA SER A 646 16.65 32.97 -38.67
C SER A 646 16.33 31.51 -38.32
N ALA A 647 15.35 31.29 -37.42
CA ALA A 647 15.01 29.97 -36.89
C ALA A 647 14.08 29.15 -37.78
N GLU A 648 13.34 29.80 -38.67
CA GLU A 648 12.45 29.14 -39.64
C GLU A 648 13.23 28.28 -40.66
N GLY A 649 14.52 28.57 -40.89
CA GLY A 649 15.39 27.83 -41.81
C GLY A 649 16.14 26.63 -41.24
N PHE A 650 15.91 26.21 -39.98
CA PHE A 650 16.67 25.10 -39.35
C PHE A 650 16.13 23.70 -39.71
N LYS A 651 17.04 22.74 -40.03
CA LYS A 651 16.73 21.35 -40.44
C LYS A 651 16.14 20.41 -39.36
N HIS A 652 16.04 20.82 -38.09
CA HIS A 652 15.63 19.92 -36.99
C HIS A 652 14.33 20.37 -36.29
N PHE A 653 13.19 19.98 -36.86
CA PHE A 653 11.83 20.22 -36.34
C PHE A 653 11.27 19.08 -35.46
N LYS A 654 12.04 18.02 -35.14
CA LYS A 654 11.51 16.88 -34.37
C LYS A 654 11.57 17.15 -32.86
N SER A 655 10.42 16.96 -32.19
CA SER A 655 10.26 17.00 -30.73
C SER A 655 11.22 16.04 -30.03
N GLN A 656 11.87 16.47 -28.93
CA GLN A 656 12.74 15.58 -28.15
C GLN A 656 11.89 14.58 -27.37
N ARG A 657 11.95 13.31 -27.74
CA ARG A 657 11.27 12.21 -27.03
C ARG A 657 12.22 11.42 -26.14
N THR A 658 13.52 11.57 -26.34
CA THR A 658 14.58 10.81 -25.65
C THR A 658 15.75 11.72 -25.27
N GLU A 659 16.39 11.44 -24.14
CA GLU A 659 17.59 12.13 -23.66
C GLU A 659 18.62 11.12 -23.14
N LYS A 660 19.90 11.30 -23.48
CA LYS A 660 20.98 10.43 -22.98
C LYS A 660 21.37 10.76 -21.54
N ILE A 661 21.74 9.76 -20.75
CA ILE A 661 22.33 9.94 -19.42
C ILE A 661 23.80 10.34 -19.57
N VAL A 662 24.23 11.39 -18.86
CA VAL A 662 25.59 11.93 -18.91
C VAL A 662 26.34 11.75 -17.60
N LYS A 663 25.65 11.80 -16.45
CA LYS A 663 26.28 11.69 -15.14
C LYS A 663 25.36 10.98 -14.15
N ILE A 664 25.95 10.17 -13.28
CA ILE A 664 25.27 9.46 -12.19
C ILE A 664 26.04 9.76 -10.90
N ILE A 665 25.34 10.16 -9.84
CA ILE A 665 25.92 10.59 -8.57
C ILE A 665 25.23 9.85 -7.42
N LYS A 666 25.99 9.25 -6.51
CA LYS A 666 25.46 8.67 -5.26
C LYS A 666 25.41 9.74 -4.18
N HIS A 667 24.29 9.83 -3.46
CA HIS A 667 24.06 10.80 -2.38
C HIS A 667 23.96 10.09 -1.02
N PRO A 668 24.21 10.80 0.10
CA PRO A 668 23.95 10.27 1.44
C PRO A 668 22.45 9.97 1.64
N PRO A 669 22.08 9.19 2.68
CA PRO A 669 20.68 8.84 2.92
C PRO A 669 19.80 10.07 3.17
N GLU A 670 18.69 10.19 2.45
CA GLU A 670 17.71 11.28 2.53
C GLU A 670 16.29 10.73 2.74
N ASP A 671 15.35 11.61 3.08
CA ASP A 671 13.94 11.24 3.15
C ASP A 671 13.36 11.13 1.73
N VAL A 672 12.77 9.98 1.43
CA VAL A 672 12.19 9.62 0.14
C VAL A 672 10.70 9.36 0.29
N TYR A 673 10.00 9.44 -0.83
CA TYR A 673 8.55 9.52 -0.90
C TYR A 673 8.07 8.72 -2.10
N ASP A 674 6.88 8.13 -2.00
CA ASP A 674 6.25 7.41 -3.11
C ASP A 674 4.74 7.71 -3.18
N ILE A 675 4.14 7.52 -4.36
CA ILE A 675 2.71 7.74 -4.61
C ILE A 675 2.13 6.54 -5.35
N GLU A 676 1.03 6.01 -4.81
CA GLU A 676 0.30 4.94 -5.48
C GLU A 676 -0.63 5.46 -6.57
N VAL A 677 -0.46 4.89 -7.76
CA VAL A 677 -1.26 5.17 -8.96
C VAL A 677 -1.88 3.85 -9.44
N PRO A 678 -3.16 3.56 -9.16
CA PRO A 678 -3.72 2.22 -9.26
C PRO A 678 -4.05 1.76 -10.68
N ARG A 679 -4.30 2.65 -11.65
CA ARG A 679 -4.70 2.24 -13.02
C ARG A 679 -3.53 2.21 -14.00
N SER A 680 -2.77 3.29 -14.06
CA SER A 680 -1.72 3.48 -15.07
C SER A 680 -0.33 3.09 -14.57
N HIS A 681 -0.17 3.06 -13.25
CA HIS A 681 1.09 2.84 -12.52
C HIS A 681 2.22 3.77 -12.96
N ARG A 682 1.90 4.95 -13.52
CA ARG A 682 2.89 5.89 -14.07
C ARG A 682 2.60 7.30 -13.65
N PHE A 683 3.65 8.06 -13.42
CA PHE A 683 3.58 9.50 -13.24
C PHE A 683 4.80 10.20 -13.84
N ILE A 684 4.70 11.50 -14.06
CA ILE A 684 5.79 12.31 -14.59
C ILE A 684 6.50 13.01 -13.43
N ALA A 685 7.80 12.72 -13.26
CA ALA A 685 8.70 13.37 -12.31
C ALA A 685 9.83 14.07 -13.08
N ASN A 686 10.05 15.37 -12.83
CA ASN A 686 11.04 16.22 -13.51
C ASN A 686 11.04 16.13 -15.07
N GLY A 687 9.91 15.77 -15.67
CA GLY A 687 9.77 15.61 -17.12
C GLY A 687 10.20 14.24 -17.67
N VAL A 688 10.50 13.26 -16.81
CA VAL A 688 10.74 11.85 -17.15
C VAL A 688 9.56 11.01 -16.63
N ILE A 689 9.35 9.84 -17.23
CA ILE A 689 8.27 8.92 -16.87
C ILE A 689 8.79 7.92 -15.82
N SER A 690 8.10 7.84 -14.69
CA SER A 690 8.39 7.00 -13.51
C SER A 690 7.27 5.97 -13.26
N HIS A 691 7.53 4.89 -12.50
CA HIS A 691 6.58 3.80 -12.20
C HIS A 691 6.46 3.51 -10.68
N ASN A 692 5.30 3.00 -10.27
CA ASN A 692 4.98 2.59 -8.89
C ASN A 692 5.56 1.19 -8.56
N THR A 693 5.87 0.87 -7.30
CA THR A 693 6.47 -0.45 -6.96
C THR A 693 5.47 -1.62 -6.91
N GLY A 694 5.92 -2.83 -7.27
CA GLY A 694 5.08 -4.03 -7.48
C GLY A 694 4.80 -4.93 -6.26
N LYS A 695 5.52 -4.74 -5.14
CA LYS A 695 5.41 -5.62 -3.95
C LYS A 695 4.06 -5.50 -3.24
N SER A 696 3.62 -4.27 -2.93
CA SER A 696 2.32 -4.00 -2.32
C SER A 696 1.15 -4.38 -3.24
N VAL A 697 1.38 -4.44 -4.56
CA VAL A 697 0.39 -4.92 -5.54
C VAL A 697 0.14 -6.42 -5.38
N LEU A 698 1.20 -7.22 -5.21
CA LEU A 698 1.08 -8.67 -5.01
C LEU A 698 0.23 -8.99 -3.75
N LEU A 699 0.48 -8.31 -2.63
CA LEU A 699 -0.25 -8.50 -1.38
C LEU A 699 -1.74 -8.15 -1.49
N LYS A 700 -2.05 -7.00 -2.13
CA LYS A 700 -3.44 -6.57 -2.37
C LYS A 700 -4.17 -7.54 -3.30
N LEU A 701 -3.47 -8.09 -4.30
CA LEU A 701 -4.06 -9.02 -5.25
C LEU A 701 -4.35 -10.36 -4.60
N VAL A 702 -3.40 -10.96 -3.87
CA VAL A 702 -3.61 -12.24 -3.16
C VAL A 702 -4.71 -12.13 -2.09
N SER A 703 -4.73 -11.05 -1.31
CA SER A 703 -5.79 -10.82 -0.31
C SER A 703 -7.17 -10.66 -0.93
N SER A 704 -7.28 -10.21 -2.18
CA SER A 704 -8.56 -10.13 -2.90
C SER A 704 -9.04 -11.49 -3.46
N VAL A 705 -8.13 -12.43 -3.72
CA VAL A 705 -8.47 -13.76 -4.23
C VAL A 705 -9.05 -14.64 -3.12
N VAL A 706 -8.51 -14.53 -1.90
CA VAL A 706 -8.89 -15.35 -0.74
C VAL A 706 -10.21 -14.91 -0.09
N PRO A 707 -11.16 -15.83 0.19
CA PRO A 707 -12.30 -15.52 1.04
C PRO A 707 -11.82 -15.21 2.48
N ARG A 708 -12.36 -14.16 3.11
CA ARG A 708 -11.86 -13.60 4.38
C ARG A 708 -10.40 -13.11 4.34
N GLY A 709 -9.90 -12.75 3.16
CA GLY A 709 -8.60 -12.09 3.01
C GLY A 709 -8.65 -10.64 3.51
N ARG A 710 -7.69 -10.21 4.35
CA ARG A 710 -7.54 -8.79 4.71
C ARG A 710 -6.13 -8.29 4.47
N TYR A 711 -6.07 -7.08 3.93
CA TYR A 711 -4.84 -6.29 3.82
C TYR A 711 -4.72 -5.33 4.99
N VAL A 712 -3.57 -5.33 5.63
CA VAL A 712 -3.23 -4.51 6.79
C VAL A 712 -1.84 -3.91 6.59
N SER A 713 -1.65 -2.66 6.99
CA SER A 713 -0.31 -2.04 7.05
C SER A 713 0.25 -2.13 8.47
N GLY A 714 1.51 -2.53 8.59
CA GLY A 714 2.22 -2.67 9.86
C GLY A 714 2.40 -1.35 10.61
N SER A 715 2.50 -0.22 9.91
CA SER A 715 2.59 1.12 10.53
C SER A 715 1.26 1.66 11.04
N GLY A 716 0.14 1.17 10.50
CA GLY A 716 -1.20 1.66 10.79
C GLY A 716 -1.98 0.85 11.82
N VAL A 717 -1.40 -0.23 12.36
CA VAL A 717 -2.11 -1.20 13.20
C VAL A 717 -1.38 -1.49 14.50
N SER A 718 -2.14 -1.48 15.59
CA SER A 718 -1.69 -1.86 16.94
C SER A 718 -2.01 -3.33 17.25
N GLY A 719 -1.34 -3.90 18.25
CA GLY A 719 -1.53 -5.27 18.71
C GLY A 719 -2.97 -5.53 19.16
N ALA A 720 -3.62 -4.50 19.72
CA ALA A 720 -5.05 -4.45 20.00
C ALA A 720 -5.91 -4.59 18.73
N GLY A 721 -5.53 -3.92 17.64
CA GLY A 721 -6.19 -4.01 16.34
C GLY A 721 -5.91 -5.33 15.60
N LEU A 722 -4.80 -6.02 15.89
CA LEU A 722 -4.47 -7.34 15.31
C LEU A 722 -5.19 -8.48 16.03
N THR A 723 -5.18 -8.48 17.35
CA THR A 723 -5.62 -9.61 18.18
C THR A 723 -7.09 -9.52 18.56
N ALA A 724 -7.39 -9.11 19.78
CA ALA A 724 -8.73 -8.70 20.21
C ALA A 724 -8.60 -7.80 21.45
N THR A 725 -9.65 -7.02 21.72
CA THR A 725 -9.70 -6.11 22.88
C THR A 725 -11.01 -6.25 23.62
N VAL A 726 -10.99 -5.86 24.89
CA VAL A 726 -12.21 -5.78 25.70
C VAL A 726 -12.60 -4.31 25.81
N VAL A 727 -13.76 -3.95 25.26
CA VAL A 727 -14.29 -2.58 25.22
C VAL A 727 -15.60 -2.52 25.98
N LYS A 728 -15.82 -1.45 26.74
CA LYS A 728 -17.08 -1.22 27.42
C LYS A 728 -18.11 -0.70 26.42
N ASN A 729 -19.17 -1.46 26.17
CA ASN A 729 -20.22 -1.08 25.23
C ASN A 729 -21.46 -0.55 25.97
N GLU A 730 -21.88 0.68 25.64
CA GLU A 730 -23.06 1.32 26.24
C GLU A 730 -24.39 0.67 25.78
N ALA A 731 -24.43 0.08 24.58
CA ALA A 731 -25.66 -0.51 24.03
C ALA A 731 -26.05 -1.84 24.70
N ILE A 732 -25.05 -2.63 25.09
CA ILE A 732 -25.24 -3.96 25.68
C ILE A 732 -25.14 -3.91 27.23
N GLY A 733 -24.53 -2.85 27.77
CA GLY A 733 -24.35 -2.70 29.21
C GLY A 733 -23.36 -3.73 29.76
N GLY A 734 -22.06 -3.51 29.54
CA GLY A 734 -21.00 -4.37 30.06
C GLY A 734 -19.68 -4.24 29.32
N TRP A 735 -18.70 -5.05 29.74
CA TRP A 735 -17.48 -5.30 28.98
C TRP A 735 -17.79 -6.29 27.87
N VAL A 736 -17.38 -5.99 26.65
CA VAL A 736 -17.61 -6.83 25.47
C VAL A 736 -16.28 -7.05 24.76
N LEU A 737 -16.09 -8.25 24.22
CA LEU A 737 -14.91 -8.59 23.45
C LEU A 737 -15.07 -8.15 22.00
N GLU A 738 -14.12 -7.37 21.49
CA GLU A 738 -14.00 -6.94 20.10
C GLU A 738 -12.88 -7.72 19.39
N ALA A 739 -13.23 -8.39 18.29
CA ALA A 739 -12.29 -9.13 17.46
C ALA A 739 -11.40 -8.20 16.62
N GLY A 740 -10.09 -8.46 16.61
CA GLY A 740 -9.11 -7.79 15.75
C GLY A 740 -8.93 -8.47 14.39
N ALA A 741 -8.01 -7.94 13.58
CA ALA A 741 -7.82 -8.34 12.19
C ALA A 741 -7.50 -9.84 12.01
N LEU A 742 -6.70 -10.45 12.90
CA LEU A 742 -6.34 -11.88 12.82
C LEU A 742 -7.55 -12.78 13.04
N ILE A 743 -8.36 -12.48 14.05
CA ILE A 743 -9.55 -13.28 14.38
C ILE A 743 -10.59 -13.16 13.27
N LEU A 744 -10.73 -11.96 12.71
CA LEU A 744 -11.64 -11.71 11.58
C LEU A 744 -11.19 -12.40 10.28
N CYS A 745 -9.92 -12.81 10.17
CA CYS A 745 -9.40 -13.57 9.03
C CYS A 745 -9.38 -15.09 9.27
N ASN A 746 -10.02 -15.61 10.33
CA ASN A 746 -9.98 -17.03 10.69
C ASN A 746 -10.33 -17.96 9.50
N LYS A 747 -9.50 -19.00 9.28
CA LYS A 747 -9.45 -19.90 8.11
C LYS A 747 -9.07 -19.25 6.77
N GLY A 748 -8.77 -17.95 6.75
CA GLY A 748 -8.38 -17.15 5.58
C GLY A 748 -6.91 -16.73 5.58
N LEU A 749 -6.63 -15.55 5.00
CA LEU A 749 -5.28 -14.99 4.84
C LEU A 749 -5.23 -13.54 5.35
N ILE A 750 -4.22 -13.21 6.15
CA ILE A 750 -3.87 -11.83 6.46
C ILE A 750 -2.62 -11.43 5.69
N ALA A 751 -2.70 -10.33 4.93
CA ALA A 751 -1.60 -9.72 4.23
C ALA A 751 -1.13 -8.49 5.01
N ILE A 752 0.10 -8.52 5.52
CA ILE A 752 0.70 -7.46 6.32
C ILE A 752 1.83 -6.82 5.51
N ASP A 753 1.66 -5.56 5.10
CA ASP A 753 2.74 -4.78 4.48
C ASP A 753 3.55 -4.03 5.55
N GLU A 754 4.78 -3.66 5.23
CA GLU A 754 5.71 -2.94 6.14
C GLU A 754 5.86 -3.60 7.52
N PHE A 755 6.02 -4.92 7.54
CA PHE A 755 6.17 -5.70 8.76
C PHE A 755 7.37 -5.24 9.62
N ASP A 756 8.42 -4.68 8.99
CA ASP A 756 9.58 -4.08 9.68
C ASP A 756 9.24 -2.79 10.45
N LYS A 757 8.10 -2.15 10.17
CA LYS A 757 7.66 -0.91 10.83
C LYS A 757 6.72 -1.14 12.01
N MET A 758 6.28 -2.38 12.22
CA MET A 758 5.48 -2.72 13.40
C MET A 758 6.31 -2.55 14.68
N SER A 759 5.67 -2.09 15.75
CA SER A 759 6.33 -2.07 17.05
C SER A 759 6.59 -3.49 17.55
N LEU A 760 7.61 -3.66 18.39
CA LEU A 760 7.93 -4.97 19.00
C LEU A 760 6.74 -5.54 19.79
N ASP A 761 5.98 -4.69 20.49
CA ASP A 761 4.79 -5.11 21.26
C ASP A 761 3.69 -5.66 20.34
N ASP A 762 3.47 -5.02 19.19
CA ASP A 762 2.48 -5.47 18.20
C ASP A 762 2.91 -6.77 17.52
N GLN A 763 4.22 -6.94 17.28
CA GLN A 763 4.78 -8.19 16.75
C GLN A 763 4.65 -9.34 17.77
N ILE A 764 4.87 -9.08 19.06
CA ILE A 764 4.71 -10.07 20.14
C ILE A 764 3.26 -10.53 20.23
N ALA A 765 2.29 -9.63 20.04
CA ALA A 765 0.86 -9.98 20.06
C ALA A 765 0.49 -11.05 19.02
N MET A 766 1.28 -11.18 17.94
CA MET A 766 1.08 -12.21 16.92
C MET A 766 1.74 -13.56 17.23
N HIS A 767 2.61 -13.66 18.25
CA HIS A 767 3.35 -14.89 18.54
C HIS A 767 2.43 -16.07 18.84
N GLU A 768 1.36 -15.82 19.59
CA GLU A 768 0.38 -16.85 19.95
C GLU A 768 -0.38 -17.31 18.71
N ALA A 769 -0.94 -16.36 17.94
CA ALA A 769 -1.71 -16.63 16.74
C ALA A 769 -0.90 -17.36 15.66
N THR A 770 0.36 -16.97 15.44
CA THR A 770 1.21 -17.60 14.42
C THR A 770 1.74 -18.98 14.83
N SER A 771 1.74 -19.31 16.13
CA SER A 771 2.30 -20.58 16.61
C SER A 771 1.22 -21.62 16.93
N ILE A 772 0.18 -21.22 17.65
CA ILE A 772 -0.85 -22.11 18.21
C ILE A 772 -2.19 -21.91 17.46
N GLU A 773 -2.28 -20.91 16.58
CA GLU A 773 -3.51 -20.53 15.87
C GLU A 773 -4.66 -20.11 16.81
N THR A 774 -4.32 -19.62 17.99
CA THR A 774 -5.25 -19.08 19.00
C THR A 774 -4.76 -17.76 19.56
N VAL A 775 -5.69 -16.96 20.07
CA VAL A 775 -5.41 -15.72 20.81
C VAL A 775 -6.12 -15.80 22.15
N SER A 776 -5.36 -15.78 23.23
CA SER A 776 -5.88 -15.78 24.60
C SER A 776 -5.94 -14.35 25.16
N ILE A 777 -7.06 -14.01 25.78
CA ILE A 777 -7.29 -12.71 26.39
C ILE A 777 -7.79 -12.90 27.81
N ALA A 778 -7.08 -12.29 28.75
CA ALA A 778 -7.47 -12.20 30.15
C ALA A 778 -7.49 -10.72 30.57
N LYS A 779 -8.62 -10.02 30.34
CA LYS A 779 -8.78 -8.59 30.68
C LYS A 779 -10.19 -8.33 31.21
N ALA A 780 -10.29 -7.43 32.21
CA ALA A 780 -11.57 -7.00 32.79
C ALA A 780 -12.52 -8.16 33.14
N SER A 781 -11.99 -9.18 33.84
CA SER A 781 -12.71 -10.41 34.26
C SER A 781 -13.08 -11.38 33.13
N ILE A 782 -12.83 -11.03 31.87
CA ILE A 782 -13.08 -11.90 30.72
C ILE A 782 -11.81 -12.68 30.42
N VAL A 783 -11.89 -14.01 30.58
CA VAL A 783 -10.88 -14.97 30.13
C VAL A 783 -11.47 -15.74 28.95
N ALA A 784 -10.94 -15.49 27.76
CA ALA A 784 -11.43 -16.11 26.52
C ALA A 784 -10.27 -16.47 25.60
N THR A 785 -10.39 -17.60 24.90
CA THR A 785 -9.45 -18.03 23.87
C THR A 785 -10.17 -18.10 22.54
N LEU A 786 -9.74 -17.27 21.59
CA LEU A 786 -10.38 -17.11 20.29
C LEU A 786 -9.55 -17.83 19.21
N PRO A 787 -10.18 -18.55 18.29
CA PRO A 787 -9.47 -19.19 17.18
C PRO A 787 -8.99 -18.14 16.17
N ALA A 788 -7.74 -18.27 15.75
CA ALA A 788 -7.08 -17.40 14.78
C ALA A 788 -6.26 -18.23 13.76
N GLN A 789 -6.92 -19.22 13.14
CA GLN A 789 -6.32 -20.12 12.13
C GLN A 789 -6.11 -19.39 10.82
N THR A 790 -5.11 -18.52 10.78
CA THR A 790 -4.88 -17.61 9.66
C THR A 790 -3.51 -17.81 9.04
N ALA A 791 -3.46 -17.92 7.72
CA ALA A 791 -2.20 -17.85 7.01
C ALA A 791 -1.72 -16.38 7.02
N VAL A 792 -0.42 -16.17 7.26
CA VAL A 792 0.18 -14.83 7.31
C VAL A 792 1.08 -14.66 6.09
N LEU A 793 0.78 -13.66 5.28
CA LEU A 793 1.63 -13.18 4.21
C LEU A 793 2.20 -11.83 4.61
N ALA A 794 3.47 -11.79 5.00
CA ALA A 794 4.12 -10.57 5.45
C ALA A 794 5.06 -10.02 4.38
N ALA A 795 5.13 -8.71 4.28
CA ALA A 795 6.10 -7.99 3.48
C ALA A 795 6.95 -7.08 4.35
N ALA A 796 8.27 -7.19 4.23
CA ALA A 796 9.20 -6.36 5.03
C ALA A 796 10.29 -5.75 4.15
N ASN A 797 10.77 -4.56 4.51
CA ASN A 797 11.85 -3.91 3.79
C ASN A 797 13.19 -4.15 4.52
N PRO A 798 14.32 -4.24 3.79
CA PRO A 798 15.62 -4.35 4.44
C PRO A 798 15.99 -3.05 5.18
N LYS A 799 16.80 -3.16 6.25
CA LYS A 799 17.20 -2.06 7.15
C LYS A 799 17.74 -0.83 6.42
N PHE A 800 18.52 -1.04 5.36
CA PHE A 800 19.15 0.03 4.58
C PHE A 800 18.41 0.34 3.28
N GLY A 801 17.20 -0.20 3.07
CA GLY A 801 16.42 -0.01 1.85
C GLY A 801 16.92 -0.76 0.62
N ARG A 802 18.08 -1.42 0.72
CA ARG A 802 18.66 -2.31 -0.29
C ARG A 802 19.23 -3.55 0.39
N PHE A 803 19.16 -4.69 -0.30
CA PHE A 803 20.05 -5.82 0.02
C PHE A 803 21.50 -5.51 -0.40
N ASP A 804 22.38 -5.44 0.58
CA ASP A 804 23.82 -5.52 0.41
C ASP A 804 24.21 -6.98 0.16
N ILE A 805 24.81 -7.25 -1.01
CA ILE A 805 25.21 -8.61 -1.40
C ILE A 805 26.39 -9.08 -0.52
N ALA A 806 27.18 -8.15 0.02
CA ALA A 806 28.34 -8.45 0.85
C ALA A 806 28.00 -8.87 2.29
N ARG A 807 26.75 -8.69 2.73
CA ARG A 807 26.29 -9.04 4.09
C ARG A 807 25.17 -10.08 4.03
N SER A 808 25.02 -10.84 5.11
CA SER A 808 23.93 -11.82 5.19
C SER A 808 22.57 -11.12 5.11
N ILE A 809 21.62 -11.73 4.41
CA ILE A 809 20.26 -11.18 4.27
C ILE A 809 19.54 -11.13 5.62
N VAL A 810 19.91 -12.03 6.53
CA VAL A 810 19.33 -12.14 7.87
C VAL A 810 19.69 -10.94 8.75
N GLU A 811 20.94 -10.47 8.73
CA GLU A 811 21.37 -9.26 9.46
C GLU A 811 20.66 -7.99 8.96
N GLN A 812 20.30 -7.99 7.68
CA GLN A 812 19.69 -6.87 6.98
C GLN A 812 18.18 -6.78 7.18
N ILE A 813 17.54 -7.81 7.76
CA ILE A 813 16.12 -7.79 8.08
C ILE A 813 15.95 -7.32 9.54
N ASP A 814 15.08 -6.34 9.77
CA ASP A 814 14.79 -5.80 11.11
C ASP A 814 13.69 -6.58 11.83
N ILE A 815 13.84 -7.90 11.89
CA ILE A 815 12.86 -8.80 12.52
C ILE A 815 13.60 -9.75 13.48
N PRO A 816 13.11 -9.93 14.72
CA PRO A 816 13.68 -10.89 15.65
C PRO A 816 13.73 -12.32 15.09
N GLU A 817 14.80 -13.08 15.39
CA GLU A 817 14.96 -14.49 14.94
C GLU A 817 13.81 -15.39 15.42
N THR A 818 13.23 -15.07 16.59
CA THR A 818 12.05 -15.76 17.12
C THR A 818 10.86 -15.68 16.17
N LEU A 819 10.67 -14.57 15.46
CA LEU A 819 9.61 -14.40 14.45
C LEU A 819 10.02 -14.95 13.08
N LEU A 820 11.27 -14.70 12.66
CA LEU A 820 11.79 -15.22 11.38
C LEU A 820 11.74 -16.75 11.29
N SER A 821 11.95 -17.44 12.41
CA SER A 821 11.83 -18.90 12.50
C SER A 821 10.39 -19.42 12.45
N ARG A 822 9.38 -18.56 12.62
CA ARG A 822 7.95 -18.92 12.52
C ARG A 822 7.40 -18.84 11.11
N PHE A 823 8.06 -18.10 10.22
CA PHE A 823 7.78 -18.10 8.79
C PHE A 823 8.35 -19.37 8.14
N ASP A 824 7.48 -20.12 7.46
CA ASP A 824 7.85 -21.37 6.80
C ASP A 824 8.70 -21.08 5.56
N LEU A 825 8.29 -20.12 4.72
CA LEU A 825 9.02 -19.68 3.53
C LEU A 825 9.40 -18.20 3.62
N LYS A 826 10.62 -17.89 3.19
CA LYS A 826 11.21 -16.56 3.22
C LYS A 826 11.81 -16.26 1.86
N PHE A 827 11.29 -15.25 1.18
CA PHE A 827 11.75 -14.86 -0.15
C PHE A 827 12.38 -13.48 -0.11
N ALA A 828 13.58 -13.37 -0.66
CA ALA A 828 14.24 -12.09 -0.89
C ALA A 828 14.09 -11.73 -2.37
N LEU A 829 13.25 -10.75 -2.65
CA LEU A 829 13.07 -10.14 -3.98
C LEU A 829 14.29 -9.26 -4.28
N MET A 830 15.38 -9.91 -4.68
CA MET A 830 16.52 -9.27 -5.31
C MET A 830 16.23 -9.14 -6.80
N ASP A 831 16.27 -7.94 -7.35
CA ASP A 831 16.23 -7.80 -8.80
C ASP A 831 17.65 -7.93 -9.33
N LYS A 832 17.92 -9.09 -9.94
CA LYS A 832 19.18 -9.37 -10.63
C LYS A 832 18.92 -9.15 -12.12
N PRO A 833 19.65 -8.25 -12.79
CA PRO A 833 19.38 -7.93 -14.19
C PRO A 833 19.70 -9.12 -15.10
N ASP A 834 18.67 -9.71 -15.70
CA ASP A 834 18.79 -10.77 -16.70
C ASP A 834 18.11 -10.32 -18.00
N LYS A 835 18.89 -10.23 -19.08
CA LYS A 835 18.42 -9.77 -20.40
C LYS A 835 17.23 -10.59 -20.91
N THR A 836 17.22 -11.89 -20.64
CA THR A 836 16.19 -12.80 -21.16
C THR A 836 14.86 -12.65 -20.41
N VAL A 837 14.94 -12.49 -19.08
CA VAL A 837 13.77 -12.29 -18.21
C VAL A 837 13.16 -10.92 -18.45
N ASP A 838 13.99 -9.88 -18.61
CA ASP A 838 13.57 -8.52 -18.87
C ASP A 838 12.82 -8.33 -20.20
N GLU A 839 13.28 -9.02 -21.25
CA GLU A 839 12.67 -8.95 -22.58
C GLU A 839 11.25 -9.52 -22.53
N LYS A 840 11.09 -10.69 -21.91
CA LYS A 840 9.78 -11.33 -21.74
C LYS A 840 8.86 -10.54 -20.79
N LEU A 841 9.40 -9.95 -19.72
CA LEU A 841 8.67 -9.04 -18.84
C LEU A 841 8.12 -7.83 -19.62
N ALA A 842 8.96 -7.22 -20.47
CA ALA A 842 8.55 -6.09 -21.30
C ALA A 842 7.47 -6.48 -22.32
N GLU A 843 7.60 -7.64 -22.97
CA GLU A 843 6.58 -8.18 -23.86
C GLU A 843 5.25 -8.44 -23.13
N HIS A 844 5.29 -9.05 -21.95
CA HIS A 844 4.11 -9.33 -21.14
C HIS A 844 3.37 -8.05 -20.75
N ILE A 845 4.10 -7.00 -20.35
CA ILE A 845 3.53 -5.68 -20.02
C ILE A 845 2.88 -5.04 -21.26
N ILE A 846 3.47 -5.22 -22.45
CA ILE A 846 2.92 -4.69 -23.71
C ILE A 846 1.62 -5.40 -24.07
N ILE A 847 1.60 -6.74 -23.96
CA ILE A 847 0.40 -7.56 -24.22
C ILE A 847 -0.72 -7.17 -23.26
N SER A 848 -0.41 -7.07 -21.96
CA SER A 848 -1.35 -6.66 -20.91
C SER A 848 -2.08 -5.36 -21.22
N ARG A 849 -1.37 -4.40 -21.82
CA ARG A 849 -1.91 -3.07 -22.13
C ARG A 849 -2.65 -3.00 -23.46
N ARG A 850 -2.29 -3.83 -24.45
CA ARG A 850 -2.89 -3.81 -25.79
C ARG A 850 -4.10 -4.72 -25.90
N GLN A 851 -4.07 -5.85 -25.21
CA GLN A 851 -5.07 -6.91 -25.29
C GLN A 851 -5.34 -7.44 -23.87
N PRO A 852 -6.16 -6.74 -23.07
CA PRO A 852 -6.46 -7.17 -21.70
C PRO A 852 -7.16 -8.55 -21.69
N GLU A 853 -7.90 -8.90 -22.74
CA GLU A 853 -8.57 -10.19 -22.92
C GLU A 853 -7.61 -11.39 -23.02
N ARG A 854 -6.33 -11.17 -23.41
CA ARG A 854 -5.32 -12.25 -23.45
C ARG A 854 -4.72 -12.59 -22.09
N ILE A 855 -4.98 -11.77 -21.07
CA ILE A 855 -4.44 -11.95 -19.71
C ILE A 855 -5.55 -12.38 -18.74
N GLU A 856 -6.70 -12.82 -19.27
CA GLU A 856 -7.70 -13.47 -18.44
C GLU A 856 -7.10 -14.74 -17.81
N PRO A 857 -7.29 -14.93 -16.49
CA PRO A 857 -6.76 -16.10 -15.82
C PRO A 857 -7.40 -17.35 -16.40
N ILE A 858 -6.57 -18.38 -16.67
CA ILE A 858 -7.04 -19.68 -17.20
C ILE A 858 -8.14 -20.26 -16.31
N ILE A 859 -7.98 -20.09 -14.99
CA ILE A 859 -8.98 -20.44 -13.99
C ILE A 859 -9.64 -19.15 -13.51
N SER A 860 -10.94 -19.01 -13.74
CA SER A 860 -11.69 -17.86 -13.23
C SER A 860 -11.55 -17.75 -11.71
N THR A 861 -11.50 -16.51 -11.19
CA THR A 861 -11.35 -16.26 -9.75
C THR A 861 -12.46 -16.89 -8.90
N GLY A 862 -13.68 -16.99 -9.46
CA GLY A 862 -14.80 -17.68 -8.82
C GLY A 862 -14.59 -19.19 -8.72
N LEU A 863 -14.12 -19.84 -9.79
CA LEU A 863 -13.81 -21.28 -9.79
C LEU A 863 -12.60 -21.60 -8.91
N LEU A 864 -11.56 -20.75 -8.93
CA LEU A 864 -10.38 -20.90 -8.07
C LEU A 864 -10.75 -20.90 -6.58
N ARG A 865 -11.68 -20.00 -6.17
CA ARG A 865 -12.19 -19.98 -4.79
C ARG A 865 -12.93 -21.26 -4.42
N LYS A 866 -13.78 -21.78 -5.32
CA LYS A 866 -14.48 -23.07 -5.11
C LYS A 866 -13.50 -24.24 -5.03
N TYR A 867 -12.46 -24.22 -5.86
CA TYR A 867 -11.42 -25.25 -5.85
C TYR A 867 -10.61 -25.26 -4.56
N ILE A 868 -10.16 -24.09 -4.08
CA ILE A 868 -9.48 -23.96 -2.79
C ILE A 868 -10.39 -24.46 -1.66
N ALA A 869 -11.69 -24.16 -1.73
CA ALA A 869 -12.64 -24.61 -0.72
C ALA A 869 -12.80 -26.13 -0.70
N TYR A 870 -12.99 -26.75 -1.86
CA TYR A 870 -13.08 -28.19 -2.00
C TYR A 870 -11.81 -28.90 -1.50
N ALA A 871 -10.63 -28.41 -1.89
CA ALA A 871 -9.37 -29.00 -1.46
C ALA A 871 -9.12 -28.87 0.05
N LYS A 872 -9.63 -27.81 0.70
CA LYS A 872 -9.52 -27.63 2.15
C LYS A 872 -10.38 -28.61 2.96
N GLN A 873 -11.39 -29.25 2.36
CA GLN A 873 -12.20 -30.29 3.03
C GLN A 873 -11.41 -31.58 3.29
N ILE A 874 -10.28 -31.76 2.61
CA ILE A 874 -9.39 -32.91 2.82
C ILE A 874 -8.68 -32.76 4.17
N ASN A 875 -9.14 -33.55 5.14
CA ASN A 875 -8.72 -33.47 6.55
C ASN A 875 -7.72 -34.55 6.98
N SER A 876 -7.41 -35.51 6.11
CA SER A 876 -6.44 -36.57 6.36
C SER A 876 -5.66 -36.91 5.10
N LEU A 877 -4.34 -37.01 5.22
CA LEU A 877 -3.43 -37.43 4.17
C LEU A 877 -2.48 -38.48 4.75
N GLU A 878 -2.29 -39.58 4.04
CA GLU A 878 -1.29 -40.59 4.42
C GLU A 878 0.06 -40.24 3.80
N LEU A 879 1.10 -40.18 4.63
CA LEU A 879 2.47 -40.02 4.18
C LEU A 879 3.00 -41.39 3.72
N THR A 880 3.40 -41.51 2.46
CA THR A 880 4.03 -42.75 1.96
C THR A 880 5.42 -42.94 2.56
N ASP A 881 5.82 -44.19 2.80
CA ASP A 881 7.12 -44.52 3.39
C ASP A 881 8.30 -43.97 2.57
N GLU A 882 8.17 -43.98 1.24
CA GLU A 882 9.19 -43.46 0.32
C GLU A 882 9.34 -41.93 0.45
N ALA A 883 8.22 -41.20 0.50
CA ALA A 883 8.24 -39.75 0.71
C ALA A 883 8.75 -39.38 2.11
N ALA A 884 8.38 -40.16 3.13
CA ALA A 884 8.83 -39.97 4.51
C ALA A 884 10.35 -40.12 4.63
N GLN A 885 10.92 -41.16 4.02
CA GLN A 885 12.37 -41.37 4.00
C GLN A 885 13.09 -40.24 3.27
N LEU A 886 12.56 -39.77 2.13
CA LEU A 886 13.14 -38.68 1.36
C LEU A 886 13.19 -37.38 2.16
N LEU A 887 12.07 -36.99 2.79
CA LEU A 887 11.99 -35.78 3.64
C LEU A 887 12.91 -35.89 4.86
N LYS A 888 12.96 -37.06 5.50
CA LYS A 888 13.85 -37.33 6.63
C LYS A 888 15.32 -37.19 6.24
N ASN A 889 15.73 -37.85 5.15
CA ASN A 889 17.10 -37.82 4.66
C ASN A 889 17.52 -36.39 4.30
N PHE A 890 16.64 -35.64 3.64
CA PHE A 890 16.89 -34.24 3.31
C PHE A 890 17.09 -33.37 4.57
N TYR A 891 16.24 -33.52 5.59
CA TYR A 891 16.37 -32.76 6.84
C TYR A 891 17.65 -33.09 7.61
N VAL A 892 18.00 -34.38 7.71
CA VAL A 892 19.22 -34.82 8.39
C VAL A 892 20.47 -34.31 7.68
N ASP A 893 20.51 -34.41 6.34
CA ASP A 893 21.61 -33.90 5.53
C ASP A 893 21.78 -32.38 5.71
N MET A 894 20.67 -31.63 5.69
CA MET A 894 20.67 -30.19 5.91
C MET A 894 21.21 -29.81 7.31
N ARG A 895 20.82 -30.55 8.36
CA ARG A 895 21.26 -30.30 9.73
C ARG A 895 22.74 -30.64 9.95
N ASN A 896 23.23 -31.74 9.37
CA ASN A 896 24.62 -32.18 9.52
C ASN A 896 25.59 -31.21 8.84
N ARG A 897 25.24 -30.69 7.66
CA ARG A 897 26.06 -29.68 6.95
C ARG A 897 26.17 -28.37 7.73
N TYR A 898 25.17 -28.05 8.56
CA TYR A 898 25.11 -26.82 9.35
C TYR A 898 26.04 -26.83 10.57
N SER A 899 26.22 -27.98 11.22
CA SER A 899 27.10 -28.13 12.39
C SER A 899 28.59 -28.01 12.09
N ALA A 900 29.00 -28.03 10.82
CA ALA A 900 30.40 -27.93 10.40
C ALA A 900 30.91 -26.48 10.25
N SER A 901 30.01 -25.48 10.27
CA SER A 901 30.33 -24.06 10.04
C SER A 901 29.91 -23.20 11.24
N GLU A 902 30.87 -22.84 12.11
CA GLU A 902 30.68 -22.07 13.36
C GLU A 902 30.13 -20.64 13.16
N THR A 903 30.04 -20.14 11.92
CA THR A 903 29.79 -18.72 11.61
C THR A 903 28.41 -18.43 10.99
N SER A 904 27.43 -19.31 11.18
CA SER A 904 26.14 -19.24 10.47
C SER A 904 24.97 -18.79 11.38
N VAL A 905 24.27 -17.74 10.96
CA VAL A 905 23.35 -16.92 11.79
C VAL A 905 21.93 -17.52 11.98
N VAL A 906 21.53 -18.59 11.27
CA VAL A 906 20.16 -19.16 11.33
C VAL A 906 20.12 -20.63 11.74
N SER A 907 19.70 -20.92 12.97
CA SER A 907 19.57 -22.32 13.41
C SER A 907 18.51 -23.11 12.60
N ILE A 908 18.92 -24.23 11.98
CA ILE A 908 17.98 -25.17 11.33
C ILE A 908 17.23 -25.94 12.42
N THR A 909 16.02 -25.48 12.72
CA THR A 909 15.17 -26.05 13.77
C THR A 909 14.21 -27.11 13.23
N LEU A 910 13.64 -27.92 14.12
CA LEU A 910 12.55 -28.85 13.80
C LEU A 910 11.36 -28.16 13.10
N ARG A 911 11.16 -26.85 13.28
CA ARG A 911 10.13 -26.07 12.58
C ARG A 911 10.28 -26.08 11.05
N GLN A 912 11.51 -26.17 10.55
CA GLN A 912 11.76 -26.27 9.11
C GLN A 912 11.37 -27.65 8.55
N TYR A 913 11.49 -28.70 9.36
CA TYR A 913 10.97 -30.02 9.00
C TYR A 913 9.44 -30.03 8.97
N GLU A 914 8.78 -29.41 9.95
CA GLU A 914 7.33 -29.24 9.93
C GLU A 914 6.87 -28.40 8.73
N ALA A 915 7.61 -27.37 8.35
CA ALA A 915 7.33 -26.58 7.14
C ALA A 915 7.38 -27.43 5.86
N LEU A 916 8.39 -28.31 5.74
CA LEU A 916 8.49 -29.25 4.61
C LEU A 916 7.28 -30.19 4.54
N LEU A 917 6.83 -30.73 5.67
CA LEU A 917 5.65 -31.58 5.73
C LEU A 917 4.38 -30.81 5.30
N ARG A 918 4.16 -29.59 5.82
CA ARG A 918 3.02 -28.74 5.44
C ARG A 918 3.00 -28.42 3.95
N LEU A 919 4.17 -28.15 3.35
CA LEU A 919 4.29 -27.87 1.91
C LEU A 919 4.00 -29.12 1.06
N ALA A 920 4.45 -30.31 1.51
CA ALA A 920 4.15 -31.57 0.85
C ALA A 920 2.65 -31.92 0.92
N GLU A 921 2.03 -31.71 2.09
CA GLU A 921 0.58 -31.84 2.28
C GLU A 921 -0.20 -30.87 1.38
N ALA A 922 0.22 -29.61 1.29
CA ALA A 922 -0.41 -28.61 0.42
C ALA A 922 -0.31 -29.01 -1.06
N SER A 923 0.83 -29.55 -1.50
CA SER A 923 0.99 -30.08 -2.86
C SER A 923 0.02 -31.23 -3.16
N ALA A 924 -0.14 -32.16 -2.21
CA ALA A 924 -1.07 -33.28 -2.35
C ALA A 924 -2.53 -32.82 -2.40
N LYS A 925 -2.90 -31.80 -1.60
CA LYS A 925 -4.25 -31.18 -1.63
C LYS A 925 -4.58 -30.53 -2.95
N ILE A 926 -3.61 -29.90 -3.62
CA ILE A 926 -3.83 -29.33 -4.96
C ILE A 926 -4.28 -30.44 -5.92
N ARG A 927 -3.62 -31.60 -5.90
CA ARG A 927 -4.02 -32.77 -6.73
C ARG A 927 -5.29 -33.47 -6.25
N LEU A 928 -5.86 -33.07 -5.12
CA LEU A 928 -6.96 -33.78 -4.44
C LEU A 928 -6.61 -35.24 -4.12
N GLY A 929 -5.32 -35.50 -3.84
CA GLY A 929 -4.84 -36.83 -3.48
C GLY A 929 -5.16 -37.18 -2.02
N ASP A 930 -5.30 -38.46 -1.74
CA ASP A 930 -5.40 -39.08 -0.41
C ASP A 930 -4.02 -39.39 0.21
N LYS A 931 -2.99 -39.49 -0.63
CA LYS A 931 -1.60 -39.82 -0.24
C LYS A 931 -0.59 -38.79 -0.72
N ILE A 932 0.41 -38.54 0.11
CA ILE A 932 1.57 -37.70 -0.21
C ILE A 932 2.58 -38.55 -0.97
N LEU A 933 2.82 -38.20 -2.24
CA LEU A 933 3.73 -38.93 -3.13
C LEU A 933 5.16 -38.36 -3.06
N ILE A 934 6.12 -39.12 -3.60
CA ILE A 934 7.52 -38.68 -3.74
C ILE A 934 7.62 -37.35 -4.51
N GLU A 935 6.81 -37.18 -5.56
CA GLU A 935 6.82 -35.94 -6.35
C GLU A 935 6.42 -34.71 -5.53
N ASP A 936 5.43 -34.86 -4.64
CA ASP A 936 4.97 -33.80 -3.75
C ASP A 936 6.08 -33.39 -2.77
N ALA A 937 6.80 -34.37 -2.23
CA ALA A 937 7.98 -34.14 -1.40
C ALA A 937 9.10 -33.41 -2.17
N ASN A 938 9.36 -33.80 -3.43
CA ASN A 938 10.36 -33.15 -4.27
C ASN A 938 10.02 -31.68 -4.58
N ARG A 939 8.74 -31.37 -4.84
CA ARG A 939 8.28 -29.98 -5.06
C ARG A 939 8.47 -29.14 -3.79
N ALA A 940 8.08 -29.67 -2.63
CA ALA A 940 8.28 -29.02 -1.34
C ALA A 940 9.76 -28.74 -1.05
N ILE A 941 10.63 -29.73 -1.27
CA ILE A 941 12.08 -29.60 -1.11
C ILE A 941 12.63 -28.52 -2.05
N ARG A 942 12.22 -28.51 -3.32
CA ARG A 942 12.66 -27.49 -4.29
C ARG A 942 12.34 -26.07 -3.81
N LEU A 943 11.13 -25.83 -3.30
CA LEU A 943 10.73 -24.52 -2.78
C LEU A 943 11.53 -24.11 -1.55
N VAL A 944 11.73 -25.04 -0.60
CA VAL A 944 12.54 -24.77 0.60
C VAL A 944 14.01 -24.52 0.24
N LYS A 945 14.58 -25.31 -0.67
CA LYS A 945 15.93 -25.10 -1.20
C LYS A 945 16.06 -23.69 -1.80
N PHE A 946 15.12 -23.30 -2.67
CA PHE A 946 15.11 -21.97 -3.28
C PHE A 946 15.02 -20.85 -2.23
N SER A 947 14.15 -21.00 -1.22
CA SER A 947 14.03 -20.04 -0.11
C SER A 947 15.34 -19.90 0.67
N LEU A 948 16.01 -21.01 0.99
CA LEU A 948 17.28 -21.00 1.71
C LEU A 948 18.41 -20.40 0.86
N THR A 949 18.50 -20.75 -0.43
CA THR A 949 19.47 -20.17 -1.36
C THR A 949 19.30 -18.67 -1.50
N GLN A 950 18.06 -18.18 -1.56
CA GLN A 950 17.79 -16.75 -1.59
C GLN A 950 18.22 -16.02 -0.32
N LEU A 951 18.27 -16.68 0.84
CA LEU A 951 18.76 -16.10 2.10
C LEU A 951 20.30 -16.11 2.21
N GLY A 952 21.00 -16.60 1.18
CA GLY A 952 22.47 -16.67 1.13
C GLY A 952 23.06 -18.03 1.55
N TYR A 953 22.27 -19.11 1.52
CA TYR A 953 22.71 -20.46 1.89
C TYR A 953 22.94 -21.33 0.64
N ASP A 954 24.19 -21.68 0.32
CA ASP A 954 24.48 -22.63 -0.76
C ASP A 954 24.51 -24.07 -0.20
N ILE A 955 23.53 -24.86 -0.61
CA ILE A 955 23.29 -26.23 -0.11
C ILE A 955 24.36 -27.20 -0.62
N GLU A 956 25.00 -26.90 -1.75
CA GLU A 956 26.00 -27.76 -2.37
C GLU A 956 27.38 -27.68 -1.71
N THR A 957 27.76 -26.53 -1.16
CA THR A 957 29.12 -26.27 -0.66
C THR A 957 29.22 -26.15 0.86
N GLY A 958 28.11 -25.92 1.58
CA GLY A 958 28.11 -25.79 3.04
C GLY A 958 28.86 -24.56 3.56
N GLN A 959 29.18 -23.59 2.70
CA GLN A 959 29.76 -22.30 3.08
C GLN A 959 28.90 -21.14 2.54
N ILE A 960 29.01 -19.98 3.19
CA ILE A 960 28.37 -18.74 2.75
C ILE A 960 29.06 -18.30 1.45
N ASP A 961 28.39 -18.45 0.32
CA ASP A 961 28.88 -18.02 -0.98
C ASP A 961 28.56 -16.52 -1.17
N ILE A 962 29.33 -15.63 -0.53
CA ILE A 962 29.26 -14.15 -0.77
C ILE A 962 29.67 -13.80 -2.21
N ASP A 963 30.21 -14.77 -2.95
CA ASP A 963 31.39 -14.50 -3.75
C ASP A 963 31.27 -14.99 -5.21
N LYS A 964 30.13 -15.60 -5.59
CA LYS A 964 29.81 -15.94 -6.99
C LYS A 964 29.21 -14.79 -7.80
N LEU A 965 28.81 -13.69 -7.15
CA LEU A 965 28.10 -12.58 -7.83
C LEU A 965 29.00 -11.41 -8.24
N GLU A 966 30.16 -11.20 -7.62
CA GLU A 966 30.95 -9.97 -7.86
C GLU A 966 32.21 -10.13 -8.71
N SER A 967 32.76 -11.32 -8.90
CA SER A 967 33.96 -11.48 -9.72
C SER A 967 34.01 -12.89 -10.28
N GLY A 968 34.23 -13.07 -11.58
CA GLY A 968 34.37 -14.40 -12.20
C GLY A 968 35.64 -15.15 -11.78
N ILE A 969 36.04 -15.05 -10.51
CA ILE A 969 37.26 -15.61 -9.93
C ILE A 969 36.85 -16.77 -9.02
N THR A 970 37.39 -17.96 -9.29
CA THR A 970 37.09 -19.19 -8.55
C THR A 970 37.63 -19.14 -7.10
N ALA A 971 36.98 -19.84 -6.17
CA ALA A 971 37.39 -19.92 -4.76
C ALA A 971 38.87 -20.35 -4.57
N SER A 972 39.37 -21.22 -5.46
CA SER A 972 40.79 -21.61 -5.51
C SER A 972 41.72 -20.42 -5.79
N ARG A 973 41.31 -19.49 -6.66
CA ARG A 973 42.10 -18.32 -7.06
C ARG A 973 42.07 -17.21 -6.00
N ARG A 974 40.98 -17.03 -5.25
CA ARG A 974 40.99 -16.14 -4.05
C ARG A 974 41.89 -16.64 -2.94
N LYS A 975 41.91 -17.95 -2.66
CA LYS A 975 42.80 -18.52 -1.65
C LYS A 975 44.28 -18.25 -1.96
N LYS A 976 44.64 -18.30 -3.26
CA LYS A 976 45.96 -17.90 -3.75
C LYS A 976 46.25 -16.40 -3.57
N ILE A 977 45.27 -15.54 -3.87
CA ILE A 977 45.40 -14.07 -3.70
C ILE A 977 45.56 -13.70 -2.22
N SER A 978 44.73 -14.25 -1.33
CA SER A 978 44.87 -14.05 0.12
C SER A 978 46.20 -14.60 0.64
N GLY A 979 46.61 -15.79 0.18
CA GLY A 979 47.91 -16.36 0.52
C GLY A 979 49.07 -15.42 0.16
N ILE A 980 49.08 -14.85 -1.05
CA ILE A 980 50.12 -13.90 -1.48
C ILE A 980 50.08 -12.61 -0.63
N ILE A 981 48.90 -12.09 -0.30
CA ILE A 981 48.78 -10.89 0.56
C ILE A 981 49.31 -11.16 1.97
N ASP A 982 49.06 -12.35 2.50
CA ASP A 982 49.52 -12.75 3.82
C ASP A 982 51.04 -12.96 3.83
N ILE A 983 51.60 -13.60 2.79
CA ILE A 983 53.06 -13.74 2.59
C ILE A 983 53.74 -12.36 2.56
N ILE A 984 53.18 -11.41 1.81
CA ILE A 984 53.69 -10.04 1.75
C ILE A 984 53.59 -9.34 3.11
N ALA A 985 52.54 -9.63 3.90
CA ALA A 985 52.37 -9.06 5.23
C ALA A 985 53.32 -9.67 6.27
N THR A 986 53.65 -10.97 6.20
CA THR A 986 54.63 -11.62 7.06
C THR A 986 56.04 -11.16 6.74
N LEU A 987 56.45 -11.20 5.46
CA LEU A 987 57.77 -10.75 5.03
C LEU A 987 57.95 -9.24 5.28
N GLY A 988 56.89 -8.45 5.13
CA GLY A 988 56.90 -7.01 5.40
C GLY A 988 57.05 -6.64 6.88
N LYS A 989 56.71 -7.54 7.82
CA LYS A 989 56.94 -7.35 9.26
C LYS A 989 58.40 -7.58 9.65
N GLU A 990 59.11 -8.46 8.96
CA GLU A 990 60.52 -8.79 9.23
C GLU A 990 61.48 -7.77 8.60
N THR A 991 61.15 -7.24 7.41
CA THR A 991 62.02 -6.35 6.62
C THR A 991 61.71 -4.86 6.76
N GLY A 992 60.66 -4.49 7.49
CA GLY A 992 60.43 -3.11 7.92
C GLY A 992 59.76 -2.17 6.91
N LYS A 993 59.19 -2.71 5.80
CA LYS A 993 58.03 -2.21 5.00
C LYS A 993 58.13 -2.50 3.50
N GLU A 994 59.29 -2.87 2.97
CA GLU A 994 59.49 -3.11 1.53
C GLU A 994 59.92 -4.57 1.33
N VAL A 995 59.14 -5.34 0.56
CA VAL A 995 59.40 -6.76 0.31
C VAL A 995 59.84 -6.95 -1.14
N ALA A 996 60.94 -7.67 -1.38
CA ALA A 996 61.38 -7.97 -2.73
C ALA A 996 60.41 -8.95 -3.40
N ILE A 997 60.08 -8.73 -4.68
CA ILE A 997 59.16 -9.60 -5.42
C ILE A 997 59.72 -11.03 -5.52
N GLU A 998 61.04 -11.18 -5.62
CA GLU A 998 61.73 -12.48 -5.66
C GLU A 998 61.47 -13.32 -4.40
N ASP A 999 61.48 -12.68 -3.22
CA ASP A 999 61.22 -13.37 -1.94
C ASP A 999 59.76 -13.80 -1.80
N VAL A 1000 58.82 -12.97 -2.28
CA VAL A 1000 57.39 -13.30 -2.31
C VAL A 1000 57.12 -14.46 -3.26
N MET A 1001 57.83 -14.51 -4.39
CA MET A 1001 57.72 -15.58 -5.38
C MET A 1001 58.26 -16.90 -4.82
N ALA A 1002 59.43 -16.89 -4.17
CA ALA A 1002 60.02 -18.08 -3.57
C ALA A 1002 59.14 -18.69 -2.47
N GLU A 1003 58.53 -17.84 -1.63
CA GLU A 1003 57.64 -18.28 -0.55
C GLU A 1003 56.24 -18.68 -1.07
N ALA A 1004 55.78 -18.09 -2.18
CA ALA A 1004 54.56 -18.52 -2.84
C ALA A 1004 54.72 -19.91 -3.49
N GLU A 1005 55.90 -20.21 -4.05
CA GLU A 1005 56.22 -21.53 -4.60
C GLU A 1005 56.36 -22.60 -3.50
N SER A 1006 56.96 -22.25 -2.35
CA SER A 1006 57.07 -23.17 -1.21
C SER A 1006 55.70 -23.57 -0.65
N GLN A 1007 54.71 -22.67 -0.75
CA GLN A 1007 53.31 -22.91 -0.36
C GLN A 1007 52.42 -23.48 -1.49
N GLY A 1008 53.01 -23.82 -2.65
CA GLY A 1008 52.31 -24.48 -3.76
C GLY A 1008 51.38 -23.56 -4.57
N ILE A 1009 51.59 -22.25 -4.56
CA ILE A 1009 50.78 -21.26 -5.30
C ILE A 1009 51.32 -21.10 -6.72
N THR A 1010 50.65 -21.72 -7.70
CA THR A 1010 50.95 -21.51 -9.14
C THR A 1010 50.36 -20.20 -9.68
N ASN A 1011 51.11 -19.52 -10.57
CA ASN A 1011 50.82 -18.20 -11.20
C ASN A 1011 50.85 -17.00 -10.23
N ALA A 1012 51.86 -16.91 -9.37
CA ALA A 1012 52.01 -15.79 -8.43
C ALA A 1012 52.33 -14.45 -9.13
N GLU A 1013 53.07 -14.44 -10.25
CA GLU A 1013 53.40 -13.21 -11.01
C GLU A 1013 52.16 -12.49 -11.55
N ASP A 1014 51.27 -13.21 -12.22
CA ASP A 1014 50.01 -12.68 -12.76
C ASP A 1014 49.16 -12.03 -11.66
N ILE A 1015 49.12 -12.66 -10.49
CA ILE A 1015 48.34 -12.20 -9.33
C ILE A 1015 48.96 -10.93 -8.74
N ILE A 1016 50.28 -10.83 -8.65
CA ILE A 1016 50.97 -9.64 -8.15
C ILE A 1016 50.77 -8.46 -9.12
N GLU A 1017 50.83 -8.67 -10.44
CA GLU A 1017 50.51 -7.61 -11.41
C GLU A 1017 49.05 -7.16 -11.34
N GLU A 1018 48.12 -8.09 -11.15
CA GLU A 1018 46.69 -7.77 -10.99
C GLU A 1018 46.45 -6.95 -9.72
N LEU A 1019 47.11 -7.29 -8.60
CA LEU A 1019 47.05 -6.53 -7.35
C LEU A 1019 47.69 -5.14 -7.47
N LYS A 1020 48.73 -4.97 -8.29
CA LYS A 1020 49.28 -3.65 -8.64
C LYS A 1020 48.27 -2.81 -9.43
N ARG A 1021 47.55 -3.41 -10.40
CA ARG A 1021 46.51 -2.70 -11.19
C ARG A 1021 45.31 -2.29 -10.36
N GLN A 1022 44.91 -3.10 -9.38
CA GLN A 1022 43.79 -2.81 -8.48
C GLN A 1022 44.14 -1.78 -7.38
N GLY A 1023 45.43 -1.46 -7.20
CA GLY A 1023 45.89 -0.49 -6.22
C GLY A 1023 45.95 -1.02 -4.78
N THR A 1024 45.86 -2.34 -4.59
CA THR A 1024 45.95 -3.01 -3.28
C THR A 1024 47.39 -3.10 -2.78
N ILE A 1025 48.34 -3.14 -3.71
CA ILE A 1025 49.79 -3.19 -3.47
C ILE A 1025 50.43 -2.14 -4.37
N PHE A 1026 51.41 -1.41 -3.86
CA PHE A 1026 52.15 -0.39 -4.60
C PHE A 1026 53.63 -0.74 -4.69
N GLU A 1027 54.28 -0.37 -5.80
CA GLU A 1027 55.70 -0.58 -6.06
C GLU A 1027 56.46 0.75 -5.88
N PRO A 1028 57.01 1.03 -4.68
CA PRO A 1028 57.78 2.25 -4.44
C PRO A 1028 59.12 2.30 -5.18
N ARG A 1029 59.73 1.14 -5.45
CA ARG A 1029 60.96 0.97 -6.24
C ARG A 1029 60.85 -0.28 -7.10
N ALA A 1030 61.45 -0.26 -8.29
CA ALA A 1030 61.42 -1.39 -9.20
C ALA A 1030 61.92 -2.68 -8.51
N GLY A 1031 61.09 -3.71 -8.48
CA GLY A 1031 61.39 -5.00 -7.82
C GLY A 1031 60.93 -5.12 -6.37
N PHE A 1032 60.37 -4.07 -5.76
CA PHE A 1032 59.91 -4.09 -4.36
C PHE A 1032 58.43 -3.74 -4.25
N VAL A 1033 57.67 -4.58 -3.54
CA VAL A 1033 56.23 -4.42 -3.32
C VAL A 1033 55.93 -4.11 -1.87
N ARG A 1034 54.94 -3.23 -1.67
CA ARG A 1034 54.44 -2.87 -0.35
C ARG A 1034 52.92 -2.80 -0.37
N LYS A 1035 52.30 -3.41 0.64
CA LYS A 1035 50.86 -3.29 0.88
C LYS A 1035 50.53 -1.85 1.31
N LEU A 1036 49.51 -1.27 0.67
CA LEU A 1036 49.07 0.12 0.89
C LEU A 1036 48.38 0.30 2.26
#